data_AF-A0A7V8SSI9-F1
#
_entry.id   AF-A0A7V8SSI9-F1
#
_cell.length_a   1.000
_cell.length_b   1.000
_cell.length_c   1.000
_cell.angle_alpha   90.00
_cell.angle_beta   90.00
_cell.angle_gamma   90.00
#
_symmetry.space_group_name_H-M   'P 1'
#
loop_
_entity.id
_entity.type
_entity.pdbx_description
1 polymer ?
#
loop_
_entity_poly.entity_id
_entity_poly.type
_entity_poly.pdbx_seq_one_letter_code
_entity_poly.pdbx_strand_id
1 'polypeptide(L)'
;MNARSTADGPPVSPGRATAPSPSGGRPGTSAAPAGSGEPSDSRRAGVPETGPPDSAPRAGARVPERRVPPRSAPLPPQVPAPRVAPESPAAPLARAGEPRTGRPELPGPGGTSDRAGHPDPYTAADAATLENLLRCWVRETGALRERGGPGEGGTAPREGTLRVPLTASGLTLRVPVPHWSVTGAHRFGPPVLEGAPPEAAPLNAVTLAALLSREAAYLGDAPRSAEDTGLIARVAGSVQHTARFLAHRRATPEPPSATGAFLDSEQALLFGHPLHPTPKCREGLTESELDVYSPETRGAFALHWLAVSPELAAGDSAWTENGSTIPAALLAARAAGPSVRAQLPDGAVPLPLHPWQARELRRDPVCAALLAEGVLRDLGPAGEPWYPTSSVRTVCRPDGPMMLKLSLGLRITNSRRNNLRKELLRGVEAHRLLCSGLADEWRAAFPGFDVVRDPAWLGVDLPGGGTLAGVDTVLRHHPFAAGDDIRCVAGLLAPLPDPERPEGPPRSRLARLLEGLAARRGECAGALAAEWFRRYLERVVRPVLWLDGAAGVALEAHQQNTLVALDAEGWPVGGRYRDNQGYYFRTSHRAALERRLPGHPLGVASDSFVDDPVVDERFAYYLGINNVFGLIGALGAQGLAEERRLLAELRCFLREVSRSGAPEGASSLPPLLLDSPTLRCKANLLTRLRGMDELVGPVDTQSVYTTIRNPLAD
;
A
#
# COMPACT_ATOMS: atom_id res chain seq x y z
N MET A 1 -21.15 -50.75 -22.26
CA MET A 1 -21.49 -52.17 -22.00
C MET A 1 -21.52 -52.33 -20.49
N ASN A 2 -22.59 -52.61 -19.74
CA ASN A 2 -24.00 -53.01 -19.94
C ASN A 2 -24.82 -52.30 -18.82
N ALA A 3 -25.89 -51.53 -19.11
CA ALA A 3 -27.33 -51.91 -19.15
C ALA A 3 -27.89 -52.35 -17.76
N ARG A 4 -28.69 -51.54 -17.02
CA ARG A 4 -30.11 -51.09 -17.15
C ARG A 4 -31.18 -52.13 -16.76
N SER A 5 -32.07 -51.77 -15.81
CA SER A 5 -33.52 -52.06 -15.79
C SER A 5 -34.20 -51.29 -14.62
N THR A 6 -34.93 -50.18 -14.82
CA THR A 6 -36.39 -49.98 -15.08
C THR A 6 -37.36 -50.14 -13.89
N ALA A 7 -38.13 -49.09 -13.59
CA ALA A 7 -39.61 -49.13 -13.45
C ALA A 7 -40.21 -47.71 -13.30
N ASP A 8 -41.37 -47.50 -13.94
CA ASP A 8 -42.10 -46.26 -14.25
C ASP A 8 -43.32 -45.99 -13.34
N GLY A 9 -43.64 -44.69 -13.16
CA GLY A 9 -45.00 -44.09 -13.14
C GLY A 9 -45.82 -44.02 -11.82
N PRO A 10 -46.91 -43.19 -11.72
CA PRO A 10 -47.30 -41.96 -12.45
C PRO A 10 -47.79 -40.80 -11.49
N PRO A 11 -48.38 -39.66 -11.96
CA PRO A 11 -48.43 -38.37 -11.24
C PRO A 11 -49.81 -37.99 -10.65
N VAL A 12 -49.85 -37.02 -9.71
CA VAL A 12 -51.08 -36.34 -9.26
C VAL A 12 -50.82 -34.83 -8.99
N SER A 13 -51.73 -33.98 -9.47
CA SER A 13 -51.96 -32.57 -9.12
C SER A 13 -53.48 -32.36 -9.03
N PRO A 14 -54.02 -31.17 -8.66
CA PRO A 14 -53.87 -30.43 -7.40
C PRO A 14 -55.25 -30.18 -6.71
N GLY A 15 -55.26 -29.91 -5.40
CA GLY A 15 -56.47 -29.62 -4.62
C GLY A 15 -56.57 -28.15 -4.17
N ARG A 16 -57.65 -27.48 -4.58
CA ARG A 16 -58.16 -26.15 -4.20
C ARG A 16 -58.82 -26.16 -2.80
N ALA A 17 -58.70 -25.06 -2.04
CA ALA A 17 -59.74 -24.51 -1.13
C ALA A 17 -59.19 -23.25 -0.40
N THR A 18 -59.56 -22.02 -0.77
CA THR A 18 -60.72 -21.19 -0.35
C THR A 18 -60.48 -20.28 0.87
N ALA A 19 -60.67 -18.98 0.63
CA ALA A 19 -60.76 -17.89 1.61
C ALA A 19 -62.02 -18.01 2.52
N PRO A 20 -62.13 -17.18 3.56
CA PRO A 20 -63.06 -16.05 3.42
C PRO A 20 -62.68 -14.74 4.18
N SER A 21 -63.19 -13.63 3.65
CA SER A 21 -63.65 -12.40 4.35
C SER A 21 -65.19 -12.33 4.15
N PRO A 22 -66.03 -11.44 4.77
CA PRO A 22 -65.75 -10.07 5.24
C PRO A 22 -66.62 -9.54 6.42
N SER A 23 -66.58 -8.20 6.61
CA SER A 23 -67.54 -7.29 7.29
C SER A 23 -67.44 -7.20 8.82
N GLY A 24 -67.55 -6.07 9.51
CA GLY A 24 -67.91 -4.69 9.14
C GLY A 24 -68.68 -4.06 10.33
N GLY A 25 -68.41 -2.81 10.72
CA GLY A 25 -69.29 -2.06 11.63
C GLY A 25 -68.64 -0.98 12.53
N ARG A 26 -68.77 0.29 12.13
CA ARG A 26 -68.69 1.51 12.98
C ARG A 26 -70.09 1.87 13.52
N PRO A 27 -70.22 2.81 14.48
CA PRO A 27 -70.51 4.25 14.19
C PRO A 27 -69.63 5.20 15.07
N GLY A 28 -69.31 6.47 14.80
CA GLY A 28 -70.04 7.67 14.31
C GLY A 28 -70.64 8.44 15.52
N THR A 29 -70.55 9.76 15.79
CA THR A 29 -70.10 11.00 15.12
C THR A 29 -70.30 12.22 16.07
N SER A 30 -69.73 13.40 15.72
CA SER A 30 -70.10 14.81 16.09
C SER A 30 -69.20 15.48 17.17
N ALA A 31 -68.67 16.72 17.09
CA ALA A 31 -68.73 17.87 16.16
C ALA A 31 -67.51 18.81 16.40
N ALA A 32 -67.22 19.72 15.45
CA ALA A 32 -66.26 20.84 15.52
C ALA A 32 -66.87 22.11 16.21
N PRO A 33 -66.28 23.34 16.24
CA PRO A 33 -64.97 23.82 15.75
C PRO A 33 -64.19 24.85 16.65
N ALA A 34 -63.02 25.29 16.14
CA ALA A 34 -62.29 26.57 16.36
C ALA A 34 -61.54 26.84 17.68
N GLY A 35 -60.28 27.29 17.56
CA GLY A 35 -59.52 27.91 18.66
C GLY A 35 -58.01 27.93 18.46
N SER A 36 -57.49 29.13 18.17
CA SER A 36 -56.08 29.56 18.14
C SER A 36 -55.25 29.24 19.39
N GLY A 37 -53.93 29.08 19.24
CA GLY A 37 -52.98 29.26 20.35
C GLY A 37 -51.66 28.52 20.19
N GLU A 38 -50.57 29.26 19.96
CA GLU A 38 -49.18 28.85 20.14
C GLU A 38 -48.90 28.28 21.55
N PRO A 39 -47.78 27.56 21.74
CA PRO A 39 -47.10 27.64 23.02
C PRO A 39 -45.58 27.87 22.91
N SER A 40 -45.20 29.05 23.40
CA SER A 40 -44.24 29.30 24.47
C SER A 40 -42.81 28.73 24.37
N ASP A 41 -41.95 29.70 24.07
CA ASP A 41 -40.51 29.79 24.28
C ASP A 41 -40.09 29.68 25.77
N SER A 42 -38.96 29.01 26.02
CA SER A 42 -38.33 28.95 27.36
C SER A 42 -36.93 29.56 27.35
N ARG A 43 -36.88 30.80 27.83
CA ARG A 43 -35.82 31.52 28.55
C ARG A 43 -34.43 30.84 28.64
N ARG A 44 -33.38 31.55 28.20
CA ARG A 44 -32.56 32.39 29.11
C ARG A 44 -31.55 33.27 28.34
N ALA A 45 -31.45 34.49 28.84
CA ALA A 45 -30.69 35.62 28.33
C ALA A 45 -29.17 35.49 28.51
N GLY A 46 -28.43 36.12 27.61
CA GLY A 46 -27.01 36.42 27.76
C GLY A 46 -26.74 37.72 28.52
N VAL A 47 -25.48 37.92 28.89
CA VAL A 47 -24.83 39.23 29.13
C VAL A 47 -23.34 39.09 28.73
N PRO A 48 -22.70 40.13 28.14
CA PRO A 48 -21.37 40.07 27.53
C PRO A 48 -20.24 40.78 28.32
N GLU A 49 -19.01 40.58 27.84
CA GLU A 49 -17.81 41.44 27.77
C GLU A 49 -17.22 42.16 29.00
N THR A 50 -15.90 42.02 29.19
CA THR A 50 -14.91 43.14 29.11
C THR A 50 -13.47 42.62 29.18
N GLY A 51 -12.61 43.18 28.33
CA GLY A 51 -11.16 42.92 28.26
C GLY A 51 -10.29 43.89 29.10
N PRO A 52 -8.98 44.05 28.80
CA PRO A 52 -7.83 43.81 29.70
C PRO A 52 -7.17 45.10 30.25
N PRO A 53 -6.01 45.05 30.97
CA PRO A 53 -4.70 45.17 30.27
C PRO A 53 -3.40 44.58 30.97
N ASP A 54 -2.39 44.33 30.13
CA ASP A 54 -0.92 44.53 30.17
C ASP A 54 0.04 44.42 31.41
N SER A 55 1.10 43.62 31.18
CA SER A 55 2.57 43.81 31.38
C SER A 55 3.25 44.15 32.74
N ALA A 56 4.04 43.16 33.25
CA ALA A 56 5.44 43.13 33.82
C ALA A 56 6.10 44.33 34.58
N PRO A 57 7.30 44.23 35.23
CA PRO A 57 8.07 43.12 35.89
C PRO A 57 8.65 43.51 37.29
N ARG A 58 9.14 42.56 38.13
CA ARG A 58 10.23 42.81 39.12
C ARG A 58 11.06 41.56 39.50
N ALA A 59 12.39 41.75 39.46
CA ALA A 59 13.49 40.93 40.03
C ALA A 59 13.44 40.87 41.57
N GLY A 60 14.17 40.04 42.34
CA GLY A 60 15.24 39.07 42.13
C GLY A 60 15.86 38.71 43.52
N ALA A 61 16.57 37.57 43.63
CA ALA A 61 17.65 37.22 44.59
C ALA A 61 17.71 35.68 44.76
N ARG A 62 18.63 34.97 44.09
CA ARG A 62 20.03 34.60 44.48
C ARG A 62 20.16 33.37 45.43
N VAL A 63 20.42 32.23 44.77
CA VAL A 63 21.40 31.12 44.97
C VAL A 63 22.22 31.05 46.28
N PRO A 64 22.65 29.84 46.73
CA PRO A 64 23.98 29.37 46.29
C PRO A 64 24.05 27.91 45.82
N GLU A 65 24.92 27.73 44.82
CA GLU A 65 25.36 26.48 44.21
C GLU A 65 26.13 25.61 45.20
N ARG A 66 25.98 24.28 45.07
CA ARG A 66 27.03 23.33 45.47
C ARG A 66 27.47 22.54 44.23
N ARG A 67 28.63 22.92 43.70
CA ARG A 67 29.41 22.13 42.75
C ARG A 67 30.12 21.01 43.51
N VAL A 68 29.91 19.76 43.08
CA VAL A 68 30.74 18.60 43.43
C VAL A 68 31.31 18.07 42.11
N PRO A 69 32.63 17.87 41.97
CA PRO A 69 33.23 17.42 40.71
C PRO A 69 33.10 15.88 40.61
N PRO A 70 32.82 15.30 39.43
CA PRO A 70 32.99 13.88 39.25
C PRO A 70 34.48 13.57 39.00
N ARG A 71 35.01 12.68 39.84
CA ARG A 71 36.31 12.03 39.69
C ARG A 71 36.32 11.18 38.42
N SER A 72 37.40 11.28 37.67
CA SER A 72 37.79 10.40 36.58
C SER A 72 37.91 8.94 37.06
N ALA A 73 37.15 8.04 36.43
CA ALA A 73 37.28 6.60 36.57
C ALA A 73 37.91 6.00 35.29
N PRO A 74 38.65 4.87 35.39
CA PRO A 74 39.65 4.46 34.40
C PRO A 74 39.04 3.71 33.21
N LEU A 75 39.70 3.84 32.06
CA LEU A 75 39.43 3.10 30.82
C LEU A 75 39.49 1.57 31.04
N PRO A 76 38.61 0.78 30.37
CA PRO A 76 38.71 -0.68 30.35
C PRO A 76 39.90 -1.13 29.47
N PRO A 77 40.51 -2.30 29.77
CA PRO A 77 41.71 -2.76 29.10
C PRO A 77 41.45 -3.17 27.64
N GLN A 78 42.32 -2.70 26.74
CA GLN A 78 42.36 -3.09 25.34
C GLN A 78 42.74 -4.56 25.18
N VAL A 79 41.90 -5.33 24.47
CA VAL A 79 42.21 -6.69 24.02
C VAL A 79 43.12 -6.59 22.79
N PRO A 80 44.25 -7.32 22.73
CA PRO A 80 45.21 -7.18 21.64
C PRO A 80 44.74 -7.89 20.36
N ALA A 81 44.81 -7.18 19.24
CA ALA A 81 44.65 -7.77 17.90
C ALA A 81 45.85 -8.68 17.56
N PRO A 82 45.64 -9.81 16.86
CA PRO A 82 46.70 -10.75 16.54
C PRO A 82 47.66 -10.20 15.47
N ARG A 83 48.96 -10.38 15.73
CA ARG A 83 50.08 -10.11 14.82
C ARG A 83 50.08 -11.15 13.68
N VAL A 84 50.14 -10.68 12.44
CA VAL A 84 50.60 -11.47 11.29
C VAL A 84 51.97 -10.92 10.88
N ALA A 85 52.97 -11.80 10.84
CA ALA A 85 54.33 -11.50 10.40
C ALA A 85 54.48 -11.70 8.86
N PRO A 86 55.52 -11.12 8.24
CA PRO A 86 55.56 -10.81 6.80
C PRO A 86 56.45 -11.78 6.00
N GLU A 87 56.14 -11.97 4.71
CA GLU A 87 57.12 -12.38 3.70
C GLU A 87 56.92 -11.58 2.39
N SER A 88 58.06 -11.12 1.86
CA SER A 88 58.31 -10.27 0.67
C SER A 88 58.48 -11.11 -0.62
N PRO A 89 58.76 -10.59 -1.85
CA PRO A 89 59.28 -9.25 -2.21
C PRO A 89 58.63 -8.53 -3.40
N ALA A 90 58.98 -7.24 -3.49
CA ALA A 90 58.61 -6.25 -4.49
C ALA A 90 59.37 -6.35 -5.82
N ALA A 91 58.74 -5.82 -6.89
CA ALA A 91 59.33 -4.97 -7.95
C ALA A 91 58.25 -4.52 -8.96
N PRO A 92 58.40 -3.42 -9.72
CA PRO A 92 58.84 -2.07 -9.35
C PRO A 92 57.77 -1.00 -9.68
N LEU A 93 57.82 0.13 -8.95
CA LEU A 93 57.03 1.34 -9.21
C LEU A 93 57.40 1.96 -10.58
N ALA A 94 56.45 1.93 -11.52
CA ALA A 94 56.48 2.74 -12.72
C ALA A 94 55.86 4.12 -12.45
N ARG A 95 56.48 5.12 -13.09
CA ARG A 95 56.36 6.56 -12.84
C ARG A 95 54.92 7.10 -12.92
N ALA A 96 54.65 8.06 -12.05
CA ALA A 96 53.50 8.95 -12.07
C ALA A 96 53.33 9.60 -13.46
N GLY A 97 52.18 9.31 -14.08
CA GLY A 97 51.60 10.11 -15.16
C GLY A 97 50.58 11.09 -14.56
N GLU A 98 50.65 12.32 -15.02
CA GLU A 98 49.87 13.49 -14.59
C GLU A 98 48.36 13.25 -14.43
N PRO A 99 47.68 13.96 -13.52
CA PRO A 99 46.23 13.87 -13.38
C PRO A 99 45.56 14.45 -14.63
N ARG A 100 44.91 13.59 -15.42
CA ARG A 100 43.94 14.03 -16.42
C ARG A 100 42.80 14.75 -15.71
N THR A 101 42.85 16.08 -15.71
CA THR A 101 41.71 16.95 -15.42
C THR A 101 40.69 16.83 -16.55
N GLY A 102 39.96 15.72 -16.58
CA GLY A 102 38.78 15.55 -17.41
C GLY A 102 37.55 15.83 -16.56
N ARG A 103 36.90 16.98 -16.78
CA ARG A 103 35.50 17.17 -16.37
C ARG A 103 34.68 15.97 -16.91
N PRO A 104 33.72 15.42 -16.16
CA PRO A 104 32.74 14.52 -16.76
C PRO A 104 32.04 15.29 -17.89
N GLU A 105 32.11 14.78 -19.12
CA GLU A 105 31.31 15.31 -20.21
C GLU A 105 29.84 15.16 -19.84
N LEU A 106 29.13 16.28 -19.75
CA LEU A 106 27.67 16.30 -19.65
C LEU A 106 27.12 15.78 -20.98
N PRO A 107 26.13 14.86 -20.98
CA PRO A 107 25.46 14.47 -22.20
C PRO A 107 24.80 15.70 -22.82
N GLY A 108 24.98 15.89 -24.13
CA GLY A 108 24.39 17.02 -24.85
C GLY A 108 22.85 17.06 -24.77
N PRO A 109 22.21 18.20 -25.12
CA PRO A 109 20.80 18.47 -24.82
C PRO A 109 19.78 17.66 -25.66
N GLY A 110 20.21 16.65 -26.41
CA GLY A 110 19.40 15.99 -27.46
C GLY A 110 19.11 14.50 -27.26
N GLY A 111 19.59 13.86 -26.19
CA GLY A 111 19.34 12.44 -25.96
C GLY A 111 18.02 12.18 -25.24
N THR A 112 16.98 11.77 -25.98
CA THR A 112 15.68 11.28 -25.47
C THR A 112 15.76 9.88 -24.81
N SER A 113 16.95 9.47 -24.34
CA SER A 113 17.15 8.18 -23.68
C SER A 113 16.44 8.15 -22.34
N ASP A 114 15.65 7.10 -22.09
CA ASP A 114 14.99 6.84 -20.82
C ASP A 114 16.02 6.82 -19.66
N ARG A 115 16.10 7.92 -18.90
CA ARG A 115 17.09 8.08 -17.83
C ARG A 115 16.87 7.12 -16.66
N ALA A 116 15.69 6.52 -16.53
CA ALA A 116 15.47 5.47 -15.52
C ALA A 116 16.30 4.20 -15.82
N GLY A 117 16.77 4.02 -17.07
CA GLY A 117 17.70 2.98 -17.48
C GLY A 117 19.18 3.35 -17.31
N HIS A 118 19.52 4.56 -16.83
CA HIS A 118 20.91 5.04 -16.82
C HIS A 118 21.86 4.13 -16.01
N PRO A 119 23.09 3.86 -16.50
CA PRO A 119 24.03 2.93 -15.85
C PRO A 119 24.50 3.40 -14.47
N ASP A 120 24.61 4.72 -14.24
CA ASP A 120 24.77 5.26 -12.89
C ASP A 120 23.44 5.14 -12.09
N PRO A 121 23.42 4.40 -10.97
CA PRO A 121 22.23 4.22 -10.15
C PRO A 121 21.65 5.51 -9.58
N TYR A 122 22.48 6.51 -9.27
CA TYR A 122 22.00 7.79 -8.74
C TYR A 122 21.21 8.56 -9.79
N THR A 123 21.72 8.66 -11.01
CA THR A 123 21.03 9.31 -12.13
C THR A 123 19.69 8.62 -12.44
N ALA A 124 19.64 7.29 -12.41
CA ALA A 124 18.41 6.53 -12.62
C ALA A 124 17.38 6.76 -11.49
N ALA A 125 17.83 6.78 -10.23
CA ALA A 125 16.99 7.04 -9.07
C ALA A 125 16.45 8.48 -9.03
N ASP A 126 17.29 9.47 -9.38
CA ASP A 126 16.89 10.87 -9.47
C ASP A 126 15.83 11.07 -10.56
N ALA A 127 16.06 10.51 -11.75
CA ALA A 127 15.09 10.57 -12.85
C ALA A 127 13.73 9.95 -12.47
N ALA A 128 13.73 8.75 -11.88
CA ALA A 128 12.50 8.08 -11.47
C ALA A 128 11.75 8.86 -10.38
N THR A 129 12.47 9.43 -9.41
CA THR A 129 11.87 10.24 -8.33
C THR A 129 11.31 11.55 -8.88
N LEU A 130 12.01 12.17 -9.82
CA LEU A 130 11.56 13.36 -10.53
C LEU A 130 10.27 13.10 -11.31
N GLU A 131 10.19 12.00 -12.05
CA GLU A 131 8.96 11.62 -12.76
C GLU A 131 7.80 11.42 -11.79
N ASN A 132 8.02 10.79 -10.63
CA ASN A 132 6.98 10.60 -9.62
C ASN A 132 6.48 11.94 -9.04
N LEU A 133 7.38 12.88 -8.75
CA LEU A 133 7.02 14.22 -8.29
C LEU A 133 6.16 14.96 -9.32
N LEU A 134 6.56 14.93 -10.59
CA LEU A 134 5.80 15.56 -11.68
C LEU A 134 4.43 14.91 -11.89
N ARG A 135 4.35 13.56 -11.89
CA ARG A 135 3.07 12.85 -11.99
C ARG A 135 2.13 13.24 -10.85
N CYS A 136 2.63 13.24 -9.61
CA CYS A 136 1.88 13.69 -8.44
C CYS A 136 1.41 15.14 -8.62
N TRP A 137 2.32 16.05 -8.96
CA TRP A 137 1.99 17.47 -9.13
C TRP A 137 0.91 17.70 -10.18
N VAL A 138 1.12 17.18 -11.39
CA VAL A 138 0.20 17.32 -12.53
C VAL A 138 -1.18 16.76 -12.20
N ARG A 139 -1.23 15.58 -11.57
CA ARG A 139 -2.48 14.91 -11.23
C ARG A 139 -3.24 15.60 -10.09
N GLU A 140 -2.54 16.08 -9.07
CA GLU A 140 -3.15 16.49 -7.81
C GLU A 140 -3.51 17.97 -7.76
N THR A 141 -2.73 18.84 -8.42
CA THR A 141 -2.97 20.28 -8.46
C THR A 141 -3.81 20.71 -9.65
N GLY A 142 -3.98 19.84 -10.64
CA GLY A 142 -4.64 20.20 -11.89
C GLY A 142 -3.90 21.32 -12.61
N ALA A 143 -2.56 21.43 -12.50
CA ALA A 143 -1.73 22.45 -13.15
C ALA A 143 -1.95 22.59 -14.68
N LEU A 144 -2.66 21.64 -15.30
CA LEU A 144 -3.11 21.69 -16.69
C LEU A 144 -4.41 22.48 -16.92
N ARG A 145 -5.22 22.70 -15.89
CA ARG A 145 -6.60 23.23 -15.97
C ARG A 145 -6.69 24.75 -15.97
N GLU A 146 -5.75 25.47 -15.36
CA GLU A 146 -6.05 26.85 -14.93
C GLU A 146 -5.75 28.00 -15.91
N ARG A 147 -5.06 27.83 -17.06
CA ARG A 147 -4.68 29.03 -17.86
C ARG A 147 -4.65 28.88 -19.39
N GLY A 148 -5.64 28.24 -20.01
CA GLY A 148 -5.93 28.42 -21.45
C GLY A 148 -4.80 28.14 -22.46
N GLY A 149 -3.71 27.48 -22.05
CA GLY A 149 -2.74 26.87 -22.98
C GLY A 149 -3.37 25.62 -23.61
N PRO A 150 -2.83 25.09 -24.72
CA PRO A 150 -3.48 23.99 -25.46
C PRO A 150 -3.63 22.77 -24.55
N GLY A 151 -4.83 22.60 -23.99
CA GLY A 151 -5.06 21.68 -22.88
C GLY A 151 -6.48 21.68 -22.32
N GLU A 152 -7.46 22.34 -22.97
CA GLU A 152 -8.85 21.91 -22.83
C GLU A 152 -8.93 20.48 -23.39
N GLY A 153 -9.00 19.49 -22.49
CA GLY A 153 -9.38 18.12 -22.87
C GLY A 153 -8.35 17.02 -22.68
N GLY A 154 -7.38 17.11 -21.76
CA GLY A 154 -6.49 15.97 -21.46
C GLY A 154 -5.66 15.51 -22.68
N THR A 155 -5.52 16.40 -23.65
CA THR A 155 -4.78 16.20 -24.88
C THR A 155 -3.28 16.33 -24.61
N ALA A 156 -2.47 15.53 -25.31
CA ALA A 156 -1.03 15.59 -25.19
C ALA A 156 -0.51 17.01 -25.54
N PRO A 157 0.59 17.48 -24.91
CA PRO A 157 1.20 18.74 -25.29
C PRO A 157 1.53 18.76 -26.79
N ARG A 158 1.09 19.79 -27.52
CA ARG A 158 1.23 19.88 -28.99
C ARG A 158 2.67 19.75 -29.49
N GLU A 159 3.63 20.18 -28.69
CA GLU A 159 5.06 20.19 -29.02
C GLU A 159 5.88 19.16 -28.21
N GLY A 160 5.21 18.17 -27.58
CA GLY A 160 5.89 17.18 -26.74
C GLY A 160 6.60 17.76 -25.50
N THR A 161 6.32 19.02 -25.16
CA THR A 161 6.86 19.71 -23.99
C THR A 161 5.72 20.27 -23.15
N LEU A 162 5.67 19.92 -21.87
CA LEU A 162 4.76 20.47 -20.88
C LEU A 162 5.37 21.71 -20.23
N ARG A 163 4.62 22.80 -20.18
CA ARG A 163 4.97 24.01 -19.42
C ARG A 163 4.31 23.95 -18.05
N VAL A 164 5.09 23.99 -16.96
CA VAL A 164 4.59 23.98 -15.58
C VAL A 164 4.90 25.33 -14.95
N PRO A 165 3.90 26.24 -14.83
CA PRO A 165 4.09 27.52 -14.17
C PRO A 165 4.24 27.31 -12.65
N LEU A 166 5.21 27.97 -12.06
CA LEU A 166 5.49 28.01 -10.63
C LEU A 166 5.28 29.47 -10.17
N THR A 167 4.03 29.81 -9.91
CA THR A 167 3.58 31.18 -9.66
C THR A 167 4.24 31.78 -8.43
N ALA A 168 4.31 31.04 -7.32
CA ALA A 168 4.92 31.51 -6.08
C ALA A 168 6.40 31.83 -6.29
N SER A 169 7.04 31.11 -7.20
CA SER A 169 8.45 31.23 -7.54
C SER A 169 8.77 32.22 -8.65
N GLY A 170 7.77 32.67 -9.42
CA GLY A 170 7.99 33.48 -10.60
C GLY A 170 8.77 32.74 -11.69
N LEU A 171 8.66 31.41 -11.75
CA LEU A 171 9.38 30.55 -12.68
C LEU A 171 8.40 29.77 -13.56
N THR A 172 8.86 29.29 -14.71
CA THR A 172 8.16 28.28 -15.51
C THR A 172 9.11 27.16 -15.85
N LEU A 173 8.69 25.92 -15.64
CA LEU A 173 9.45 24.74 -16.07
C LEU A 173 9.03 24.32 -17.46
N ARG A 174 9.98 23.96 -18.31
CA ARG A 174 9.76 23.22 -19.56
C ARG A 174 10.14 21.76 -19.32
N VAL A 175 9.17 20.86 -19.50
CA VAL A 175 9.30 19.44 -19.18
C VAL A 175 9.05 18.63 -20.46
N PRO A 176 10.05 17.94 -21.03
CA PRO A 176 9.80 17.04 -22.14
C PRO A 176 8.85 15.92 -21.73
N VAL A 177 7.99 15.48 -22.64
CA VAL A 177 6.99 14.43 -22.40
C VAL A 177 7.16 13.31 -23.42
N PRO A 178 8.06 12.34 -23.18
CA PRO A 178 8.21 11.17 -24.06
C PRO A 178 6.94 10.33 -24.20
N HIS A 179 6.09 10.27 -23.17
CA HIS A 179 4.82 9.56 -23.20
C HIS A 179 3.75 10.32 -22.44
N TRP A 180 2.65 10.65 -23.11
CA TRP A 180 1.48 11.21 -22.46
C TRP A 180 0.42 10.13 -22.24
N SER A 181 0.16 9.83 -20.97
CA SER A 181 -0.80 8.80 -20.56
C SER A 181 -2.17 9.40 -20.29
N VAL A 182 -3.22 8.76 -20.81
CA VAL A 182 -4.62 9.13 -20.52
C VAL A 182 -5.05 8.64 -19.13
N THR A 183 -4.35 7.64 -18.59
CA THR A 183 -4.55 7.10 -17.23
C THR A 183 -3.62 7.73 -16.18
N GLY A 184 -2.77 8.68 -16.56
CA GLY A 184 -1.89 9.43 -15.66
C GLY A 184 -0.48 8.84 -15.44
N ALA A 185 -0.15 7.73 -16.12
CA ALA A 185 1.18 7.11 -16.10
C ALA A 185 2.16 7.81 -17.08
N HIS A 186 2.20 9.15 -17.09
CA HIS A 186 3.03 9.93 -18.00
C HIS A 186 4.52 9.54 -17.87
N ARG A 187 5.29 9.63 -18.94
CA ARG A 187 6.76 9.65 -18.87
C ARG A 187 7.23 11.09 -19.05
N PHE A 188 8.11 11.55 -18.17
CA PHE A 188 8.68 12.89 -18.24
C PHE A 188 10.18 12.83 -18.46
N GLY A 189 10.67 13.73 -19.30
CA GLY A 189 12.09 14.04 -19.41
C GLY A 189 12.54 15.03 -18.33
N PRO A 190 13.85 15.30 -18.28
CA PRO A 190 14.43 16.20 -17.29
C PRO A 190 13.94 17.65 -17.49
N PRO A 191 13.36 18.29 -16.46
CA PRO A 191 12.80 19.64 -16.56
C PRO A 191 13.90 20.70 -16.55
N VAL A 192 13.73 21.75 -17.34
CA VAL A 192 14.62 22.93 -17.38
C VAL A 192 13.82 24.19 -17.08
N LEU A 193 14.49 25.25 -16.59
CA LEU A 193 13.86 26.55 -16.44
C LEU A 193 13.63 27.18 -17.81
N GLU A 194 12.44 27.74 -18.04
CA GLU A 194 12.14 28.51 -19.24
C GLU A 194 13.03 29.76 -19.29
N GLY A 195 13.68 30.00 -20.44
CA GLY A 195 14.65 31.09 -20.61
C GLY A 195 16.06 30.77 -20.13
N ALA A 196 16.32 29.57 -19.59
CA ALA A 196 17.68 29.14 -19.29
C ALA A 196 18.51 28.98 -20.59
N PRO A 197 19.83 29.25 -20.55
CA PRO A 197 20.69 29.03 -21.71
C PRO A 197 20.70 27.53 -22.09
N PRO A 198 20.99 27.17 -23.36
CA PRO A 198 21.01 25.77 -23.81
C PRO A 198 21.95 24.86 -22.99
N GLU A 199 22.99 25.44 -22.40
CA GLU A 199 24.01 24.79 -21.55
C GLU A 199 23.50 24.50 -20.12
N ALA A 200 22.34 25.02 -19.74
CA ALA A 200 21.85 24.92 -18.37
C ALA A 200 21.52 23.48 -18.01
N ALA A 201 22.06 23.03 -16.87
CA ALA A 201 21.74 21.72 -16.34
C ALA A 201 20.23 21.64 -15.99
N PRO A 202 19.57 20.51 -16.29
CA PRO A 202 18.21 20.30 -15.84
C PRO A 202 18.11 20.20 -14.32
N LEU A 203 16.91 20.40 -13.79
CA LEU A 203 16.63 20.23 -12.37
C LEU A 203 16.73 18.75 -12.01
N ASN A 204 17.26 18.49 -10.80
CA ASN A 204 17.19 17.18 -10.16
C ASN A 204 15.93 17.08 -9.26
N ALA A 205 15.67 15.89 -8.71
CA ALA A 205 14.48 15.63 -7.90
C ALA A 205 14.42 16.51 -6.64
N VAL A 206 15.55 16.77 -5.98
CA VAL A 206 15.60 17.56 -4.74
C VAL A 206 15.28 19.04 -5.02
N THR A 207 15.85 19.62 -6.08
CA THR A 207 15.56 20.99 -6.50
C THR A 207 14.09 21.12 -6.91
N LEU A 208 13.56 20.16 -7.67
CA LEU A 208 12.14 20.14 -8.02
C LEU A 208 11.27 20.07 -6.77
N ALA A 209 11.57 19.18 -5.82
CA ALA A 209 10.81 19.06 -4.58
C ALA A 209 10.78 20.37 -3.77
N ALA A 210 11.90 21.10 -3.70
CA ALA A 210 11.96 22.40 -3.03
C ALA A 210 11.04 23.44 -3.69
N LEU A 211 11.01 23.48 -5.02
CA LEU A 211 10.13 24.37 -5.78
C LEU A 211 8.65 23.98 -5.59
N LEU A 212 8.31 22.71 -5.76
CA LEU A 212 6.94 22.22 -5.60
C LEU A 212 6.40 22.40 -4.17
N SER A 213 7.26 22.24 -3.16
CA SER A 213 6.87 22.48 -1.76
C SER A 213 6.50 23.95 -1.54
N ARG A 214 7.27 24.87 -2.11
CA ARG A 214 6.96 26.31 -2.06
C ARG A 214 5.65 26.64 -2.79
N GLU A 215 5.42 26.07 -3.96
CA GLU A 215 4.17 26.27 -4.70
C GLU A 215 2.96 25.72 -3.95
N ALA A 216 3.10 24.55 -3.32
CA ALA A 216 2.01 23.98 -2.53
C ALA A 216 1.64 24.84 -1.31
N ALA A 217 2.64 25.36 -0.59
CA ALA A 217 2.40 26.28 0.52
C ALA A 217 1.66 27.55 0.06
N TYR A 218 2.02 28.08 -1.11
CA TYR A 218 1.36 29.22 -1.72
C TYR A 218 -0.09 28.93 -2.15
N LEU A 219 -0.35 27.77 -2.78
CA LEU A 219 -1.70 27.36 -3.18
C LEU A 219 -2.61 27.08 -1.98
N GLY A 220 -2.05 26.64 -0.85
CA GLY A 220 -2.79 26.28 0.35
C GLY A 220 -3.06 27.43 1.31
N ASP A 221 -2.60 28.66 1.01
CA ASP A 221 -2.61 29.82 1.90
C ASP A 221 -2.09 29.50 3.33
N ALA A 222 -1.12 28.58 3.41
CA ALA A 222 -0.59 28.06 4.65
C ALA A 222 0.81 28.63 4.90
N PRO A 223 1.14 29.07 6.14
CA PRO A 223 2.49 29.47 6.47
C PRO A 223 3.44 28.28 6.28
N ARG A 224 4.69 28.58 5.89
CA ARG A 224 5.76 27.59 5.76
C ARG A 224 5.81 26.71 7.00
N SER A 225 5.79 25.40 6.78
CA SER A 225 5.73 24.43 7.86
C SER A 225 7.01 23.59 7.93
N ALA A 226 7.24 22.92 9.06
CA ALA A 226 8.30 21.92 9.18
C ALA A 226 8.13 20.77 8.16
N GLU A 227 6.90 20.52 7.68
CA GLU A 227 6.60 19.48 6.69
C GLU A 227 7.16 19.80 5.30
N ASP A 228 7.30 21.08 4.94
CA ASP A 228 7.89 21.48 3.66
C ASP A 228 9.36 21.04 3.59
N THR A 229 10.10 21.27 4.68
CA THR A 229 11.49 20.83 4.81
C THR A 229 11.56 19.30 4.93
N GLY A 230 10.60 18.71 5.64
CA GLY A 230 10.44 17.26 5.75
C GLY A 230 10.29 16.57 4.38
N LEU A 231 9.47 17.12 3.48
CA LEU A 231 9.30 16.55 2.13
C LEU A 231 10.63 16.53 1.36
N ILE A 232 11.40 17.62 1.39
CA ILE A 232 12.69 17.71 0.70
C ILE A 232 13.66 16.64 1.22
N ALA A 233 13.78 16.51 2.55
CA ALA A 233 14.62 15.48 3.17
C ALA A 233 14.18 14.07 2.77
N ARG A 234 12.86 13.81 2.73
CA ARG A 234 12.30 12.51 2.31
C ARG A 234 12.54 12.21 0.83
N VAL A 235 12.47 13.22 -0.04
CA VAL A 235 12.82 13.07 -1.46
C VAL A 235 14.28 12.69 -1.60
N ALA A 236 15.20 13.40 -0.92
CA ALA A 236 16.61 13.07 -0.93
C ALA A 236 16.87 11.63 -0.45
N GLY A 237 16.27 11.22 0.67
CA GLY A 237 16.36 9.85 1.16
C GLY A 237 15.78 8.81 0.19
N SER A 238 14.66 9.12 -0.47
CA SER A 238 14.08 8.23 -1.48
C SER A 238 15.01 8.04 -2.69
N VAL A 239 15.68 9.10 -3.16
CA VAL A 239 16.68 9.01 -4.25
C VAL A 239 17.86 8.15 -3.81
N GLN A 240 18.44 8.41 -2.64
CA GLN A 240 19.58 7.66 -2.11
C GLN A 240 19.27 6.17 -1.96
N HIS A 241 18.13 5.83 -1.33
CA HIS A 241 17.73 4.44 -1.15
C HIS A 241 17.46 3.74 -2.48
N THR A 242 16.77 4.40 -3.42
CA THR A 242 16.51 3.83 -4.75
C THR A 242 17.82 3.57 -5.51
N ALA A 243 18.78 4.50 -5.45
CA ALA A 243 20.10 4.33 -6.07
C ALA A 243 20.83 3.11 -5.50
N ARG A 244 20.79 2.94 -4.16
CA ARG A 244 21.34 1.77 -3.48
C ARG A 244 20.68 0.47 -3.92
N PHE A 245 19.35 0.43 -4.01
CA PHE A 245 18.62 -0.74 -4.47
C PHE A 245 18.94 -1.11 -5.91
N LEU A 246 19.03 -0.11 -6.80
CA LEU A 246 19.43 -0.32 -8.18
C LEU A 246 20.86 -0.86 -8.28
N ALA A 247 21.80 -0.30 -7.52
CA ALA A 247 23.18 -0.77 -7.46
C ALA A 247 23.25 -2.24 -7.00
N HIS A 248 22.55 -2.57 -5.92
CA HIS A 248 22.47 -3.93 -5.40
C HIS A 248 21.87 -4.90 -6.44
N ARG A 249 20.73 -4.55 -7.04
CA ARG A 249 20.03 -5.42 -8.00
C ARG A 249 20.78 -5.58 -9.33
N ARG A 250 21.61 -4.62 -9.72
CA ARG A 250 22.53 -4.75 -10.87
C ARG A 250 23.69 -5.68 -10.55
N ALA A 251 24.22 -5.62 -9.33
CA ALA A 251 25.30 -6.51 -8.88
C ALA A 251 24.82 -7.96 -8.68
N THR A 252 23.58 -8.15 -8.21
CA THR A 252 22.98 -9.47 -7.99
C THR A 252 21.60 -9.57 -8.64
N PRO A 253 21.53 -9.75 -9.97
CA PRO A 253 20.26 -9.70 -10.73
C PRO A 253 19.34 -10.90 -10.44
N GLU A 254 19.90 -12.10 -10.37
CA GLU A 254 19.13 -13.34 -10.19
C GLU A 254 18.72 -13.56 -8.73
N PRO A 255 17.46 -13.97 -8.46
CA PRO A 255 17.05 -14.33 -7.11
C PRO A 255 17.73 -15.63 -6.67
N PRO A 256 17.92 -15.83 -5.34
CA PRO A 256 18.23 -17.14 -4.82
C PRO A 256 17.21 -18.18 -5.31
N SER A 257 17.66 -19.40 -5.62
CA SER A 257 16.81 -20.45 -6.20
C SER A 257 15.59 -20.81 -5.35
N ALA A 258 15.68 -20.64 -4.02
CA ALA A 258 14.62 -20.98 -3.07
C ALA A 258 13.55 -19.87 -2.85
N THR A 259 13.67 -18.71 -3.51
CA THR A 259 12.77 -17.56 -3.24
C THR A 259 11.33 -17.81 -3.70
N GLY A 260 11.12 -18.52 -4.81
CA GLY A 260 9.80 -18.73 -5.42
C GLY A 260 9.20 -17.48 -6.06
N ALA A 261 8.19 -17.67 -6.91
CA ALA A 261 7.57 -16.61 -7.71
C ALA A 261 6.94 -15.48 -6.87
N PHE A 262 6.27 -15.84 -5.77
CA PHE A 262 5.61 -14.89 -4.87
C PHE A 262 6.60 -13.90 -4.28
N LEU A 263 7.58 -14.37 -3.50
CA LEU A 263 8.52 -13.49 -2.82
C LEU A 263 9.41 -12.72 -3.80
N ASP A 264 9.80 -13.33 -4.92
CA ASP A 264 10.59 -12.64 -5.94
C ASP A 264 9.81 -11.46 -6.57
N SER A 265 8.49 -11.59 -6.74
CA SER A 265 7.64 -10.48 -7.15
C SER A 265 7.48 -9.41 -6.07
N GLU A 266 7.39 -9.80 -4.79
CA GLU A 266 7.32 -8.86 -3.66
C GLU A 266 8.59 -7.98 -3.56
N GLN A 267 9.73 -8.56 -3.92
CA GLN A 267 11.05 -7.94 -3.87
C GLN A 267 11.42 -7.17 -5.15
N ALA A 268 10.54 -7.16 -6.16
CA ALA A 268 10.79 -6.54 -7.46
C ALA A 268 10.49 -5.04 -7.53
N LEU A 269 9.79 -4.48 -6.53
CA LEU A 269 9.31 -3.09 -6.60
C LEU A 269 10.43 -2.08 -6.26
N LEU A 270 11.45 -1.92 -7.11
CA LEU A 270 12.65 -1.12 -6.78
C LEU A 270 12.39 0.39 -6.74
N PHE A 271 11.57 0.92 -7.64
CA PHE A 271 11.22 2.34 -7.72
C PHE A 271 10.05 2.73 -6.82
N GLY A 272 9.30 1.74 -6.31
CA GLY A 272 8.18 1.98 -5.41
C GLY A 272 6.91 2.42 -6.14
N HIS A 273 6.01 3.08 -5.42
CA HIS A 273 4.72 3.51 -5.98
C HIS A 273 4.91 4.66 -6.98
N PRO A 274 4.48 4.53 -8.25
CA PRO A 274 4.77 5.50 -9.32
C PRO A 274 4.01 6.83 -9.17
N LEU A 275 3.00 6.87 -8.31
CA LEU A 275 2.18 8.04 -8.01
C LEU A 275 2.34 8.45 -6.54
N HIS A 276 3.58 8.49 -6.06
CA HIS A 276 3.91 8.90 -4.69
C HIS A 276 5.24 9.67 -4.69
N PRO A 277 5.38 10.78 -3.93
CA PRO A 277 6.57 11.64 -4.03
C PRO A 277 7.84 11.01 -3.44
N THR A 278 7.72 10.19 -2.41
CA THR A 278 8.86 9.63 -1.66
C THR A 278 8.72 8.14 -1.39
N PRO A 279 8.53 7.30 -2.43
CA PRO A 279 8.05 5.93 -2.26
C PRO A 279 9.06 4.99 -1.59
N LYS A 280 10.36 5.35 -1.58
CA LYS A 280 11.44 4.58 -0.95
C LYS A 280 12.08 5.26 0.26
N CYS A 281 11.50 6.36 0.72
CA CYS A 281 11.94 6.96 1.97
C CYS A 281 11.58 6.05 3.15
N ARG A 282 12.55 5.82 4.05
CA ARG A 282 12.45 4.98 5.24
C ARG A 282 13.11 5.69 6.43
N GLU A 283 12.53 6.83 6.82
CA GLU A 283 13.00 7.64 7.96
C GLU A 283 13.14 6.76 9.22
N GLY A 284 14.34 6.70 9.80
CA GLY A 284 14.62 5.96 11.03
C GLY A 284 15.43 4.66 10.85
N LEU A 285 15.65 4.20 9.62
CA LEU A 285 16.63 3.15 9.34
C LEU A 285 18.03 3.73 9.15
N THR A 286 19.04 3.04 9.69
CA THR A 286 20.44 3.26 9.30
C THR A 286 20.73 2.60 7.94
N GLU A 287 21.83 2.99 7.29
CA GLU A 287 22.26 2.39 6.02
C GLU A 287 22.46 0.87 6.11
N SER A 288 23.02 0.36 7.21
CA SER A 288 23.19 -1.08 7.42
C SER A 288 21.87 -1.82 7.62
N GLU A 289 20.92 -1.19 8.30
CA GLU A 289 19.58 -1.76 8.50
C GLU A 289 18.76 -1.75 7.21
N LEU A 290 19.00 -0.77 6.35
CA LEU A 290 18.36 -0.67 5.06
C LEU A 290 18.64 -1.94 4.23
N ASP A 291 19.88 -2.42 4.16
CA ASP A 291 20.19 -3.63 3.39
C ASP A 291 19.52 -4.89 3.93
N VAL A 292 19.36 -4.98 5.25
CA VAL A 292 18.86 -6.18 5.93
C VAL A 292 17.33 -6.22 5.92
N TYR A 293 16.67 -5.09 6.12
CA TYR A 293 15.21 -5.04 6.29
C TYR A 293 14.45 -4.73 5.00
N SER A 294 15.15 -4.44 3.90
CA SER A 294 14.52 -4.03 2.65
C SER A 294 14.22 -5.22 1.73
N PRO A 295 13.00 -5.31 1.15
CA PRO A 295 12.70 -6.30 0.14
C PRO A 295 13.53 -6.08 -1.15
N GLU A 296 13.88 -4.84 -1.48
CA GLU A 296 14.60 -4.50 -2.73
C GLU A 296 16.06 -4.98 -2.75
N THR A 297 16.66 -5.21 -1.59
CA THR A 297 17.98 -5.84 -1.44
C THR A 297 17.88 -7.34 -1.20
N ARG A 298 16.67 -7.90 -1.30
CA ARG A 298 16.36 -9.28 -0.90
C ARG A 298 16.87 -9.60 0.51
N GLY A 299 16.78 -8.60 1.39
CA GLY A 299 17.23 -8.71 2.78
C GLY A 299 16.52 -9.84 3.51
N ALA A 300 17.14 -10.33 4.57
CA ALA A 300 16.59 -11.37 5.43
C ALA A 300 17.13 -11.20 6.84
N PHE A 301 16.32 -11.51 7.85
CA PHE A 301 16.70 -11.32 9.26
C PHE A 301 15.99 -12.31 10.18
N ALA A 302 16.66 -12.69 11.27
CA ALA A 302 16.01 -13.36 12.38
C ALA A 302 15.04 -12.40 13.07
N LEU A 303 13.86 -12.88 13.45
CA LEU A 303 12.91 -12.09 14.21
C LEU A 303 13.42 -11.84 15.62
N HIS A 304 12.95 -10.76 16.22
CA HIS A 304 13.14 -10.48 17.63
C HIS A 304 11.99 -11.05 18.43
N TRP A 305 12.24 -11.70 19.56
CA TRP A 305 11.20 -12.36 20.34
C TRP A 305 11.07 -11.77 21.74
N LEU A 306 9.83 -11.57 22.18
CA LEU A 306 9.47 -11.39 23.58
C LEU A 306 8.76 -12.64 24.09
N ALA A 307 9.04 -13.03 25.33
CA ALA A 307 8.17 -13.93 26.08
C ALA A 307 7.18 -13.09 26.89
N VAL A 308 5.89 -13.29 26.63
CA VAL A 308 4.78 -12.57 27.26
C VAL A 308 4.10 -13.47 28.28
N SER A 309 3.91 -13.00 29.51
CA SER A 309 3.08 -13.70 30.50
C SER A 309 1.67 -13.99 29.94
N PRO A 310 1.07 -15.16 30.22
CA PRO A 310 -0.31 -15.47 29.83
C PRO A 310 -1.34 -14.41 30.22
N GLU A 311 -1.12 -13.71 31.33
CA GLU A 311 -2.03 -12.70 31.86
C GLU A 311 -2.09 -11.43 31.02
N LEU A 312 -1.01 -11.11 30.29
CA LEU A 312 -0.97 -9.96 29.39
C LEU A 312 -1.14 -10.33 27.92
N ALA A 313 -0.95 -11.61 27.57
CA ALA A 313 -1.01 -12.07 26.21
C ALA A 313 -2.45 -11.95 25.68
N ALA A 314 -2.63 -11.10 24.68
CA ALA A 314 -3.90 -10.95 23.98
C ALA A 314 -3.82 -11.62 22.61
N GLY A 315 -4.91 -12.23 22.17
CA GLY A 315 -4.99 -12.84 20.85
C GLY A 315 -6.35 -13.42 20.57
N ASP A 316 -6.67 -13.55 19.29
CA ASP A 316 -7.81 -14.32 18.80
C ASP A 316 -7.34 -15.22 17.66
N SER A 317 -8.04 -16.33 17.45
CA SER A 317 -7.78 -17.22 16.34
C SER A 317 -9.09 -17.85 15.84
N ALA A 318 -9.27 -17.77 14.53
CA ALA A 318 -10.18 -18.59 13.77
C ALA A 318 -9.41 -19.54 12.82
N TRP A 319 -8.09 -19.69 13.02
CA TRP A 319 -7.26 -20.61 12.25
C TRP A 319 -7.69 -22.04 12.54
N THR A 320 -8.02 -22.84 11.52
CA THR A 320 -8.44 -24.22 11.71
C THR A 320 -7.50 -25.21 11.03
N GLU A 321 -7.23 -26.33 11.71
CA GLU A 321 -6.54 -27.49 11.16
C GLU A 321 -7.36 -28.73 11.50
N ASN A 322 -7.67 -29.56 10.50
CA ASN A 322 -8.49 -30.77 10.68
C ASN A 322 -9.82 -30.50 11.43
N GLY A 323 -10.45 -29.36 11.14
CA GLY A 323 -11.71 -28.95 11.77
C GLY A 323 -11.59 -28.37 13.18
N SER A 324 -10.39 -28.32 13.77
CA SER A 324 -10.17 -27.76 15.11
C SER A 324 -9.49 -26.40 15.04
N THR A 325 -9.97 -25.44 15.85
CA THR A 325 -9.33 -24.12 15.97
C THR A 325 -8.00 -24.23 16.69
N ILE A 326 -6.94 -23.70 16.08
CA ILE A 326 -5.59 -23.65 16.63
C ILE A 326 -5.39 -22.31 17.34
N PRO A 327 -5.04 -22.29 18.65
CA PRO A 327 -4.80 -21.04 19.37
C PRO A 327 -3.65 -20.23 18.77
N ALA A 328 -3.77 -18.90 18.78
CA ALA A 328 -2.75 -17.99 18.26
C ALA A 328 -1.38 -18.21 18.93
N ALA A 329 -1.35 -18.47 20.24
CA ALA A 329 -0.13 -18.77 20.98
C ALA A 329 0.61 -20.03 20.47
N LEU A 330 -0.13 -21.06 20.05
CA LEU A 330 0.47 -22.27 19.49
C LEU A 330 1.04 -22.03 18.09
N LEU A 331 0.33 -21.25 17.26
CA LEU A 331 0.85 -20.82 15.95
C LEU A 331 2.12 -19.98 16.11
N ALA A 332 2.15 -19.08 17.10
CA ALA A 332 3.33 -18.30 17.45
C ALA A 332 4.52 -19.18 17.84
N ALA A 333 4.28 -20.18 18.69
CA ALA A 333 5.31 -21.15 19.08
C ALA A 333 5.84 -21.94 17.89
N ARG A 334 4.98 -22.32 16.92
CA ARG A 334 5.41 -22.96 15.67
C ARG A 334 6.30 -22.03 14.84
N ALA A 335 5.93 -20.76 14.71
CA ALA A 335 6.72 -19.75 13.99
C ALA A 335 8.08 -19.47 14.67
N ALA A 336 8.13 -19.54 16.00
CA ALA A 336 9.34 -19.35 16.81
C ALA A 336 10.38 -20.45 16.61
N GLY A 337 9.93 -21.67 16.30
CA GLY A 337 10.80 -22.82 16.10
C GLY A 337 11.46 -23.33 17.40
N PRO A 338 12.24 -24.43 17.32
CA PRO A 338 12.73 -25.13 18.51
C PRO A 338 13.68 -24.29 19.39
N SER A 339 14.56 -23.49 18.77
CA SER A 339 15.59 -22.72 19.48
C SER A 339 15.01 -21.61 20.36
N VAL A 340 13.96 -20.93 19.90
CA VAL A 340 13.26 -19.91 20.68
C VAL A 340 12.39 -20.59 21.74
N ARG A 341 11.69 -21.67 21.37
CA ARG A 341 10.84 -22.42 22.31
C ARG A 341 11.61 -22.97 23.52
N ALA A 342 12.86 -23.39 23.33
CA ALA A 342 13.71 -23.87 24.42
C ALA A 342 14.06 -22.78 25.45
N GLN A 343 13.90 -21.51 25.11
CA GLN A 343 14.18 -20.36 25.96
C GLN A 343 12.91 -19.77 26.60
N LEU A 344 11.72 -20.25 26.22
CA LEU A 344 10.46 -19.74 26.74
C LEU A 344 10.27 -20.18 28.20
N PRO A 345 9.95 -19.25 29.11
CA PRO A 345 9.42 -19.60 30.42
C PRO A 345 8.14 -20.44 30.31
N ASP A 346 7.86 -21.26 31.32
CA ASP A 346 6.66 -22.09 31.35
C ASP A 346 5.39 -21.24 31.22
N GLY A 347 4.52 -21.64 30.30
CA GLY A 347 3.26 -20.95 29.99
C GLY A 347 3.41 -19.68 29.15
N ALA A 348 4.59 -19.10 28.98
CA ALA A 348 4.75 -17.83 28.26
C ALA A 348 4.43 -17.96 26.76
N VAL A 349 3.83 -16.90 26.21
CA VAL A 349 3.51 -16.80 24.78
C VAL A 349 4.67 -16.10 24.04
N PRO A 350 5.26 -16.72 23.00
CA PRO A 350 6.27 -16.05 22.17
C PRO A 350 5.60 -15.01 21.27
N LEU A 351 6.02 -13.76 21.39
CA LEU A 351 5.56 -12.65 20.55
C LEU A 351 6.67 -12.23 19.57
N PRO A 352 6.49 -12.43 18.26
CA PRO A 352 7.45 -11.99 17.25
C PRO A 352 7.39 -10.49 17.04
N LEU A 353 8.55 -9.86 16.89
CA LEU A 353 8.72 -8.45 16.59
C LEU A 353 9.72 -8.27 15.46
N HIS A 354 9.53 -7.19 14.69
CA HIS A 354 10.57 -6.72 13.79
C HIS A 354 11.76 -6.21 14.64
N PRO A 355 13.03 -6.55 14.32
CA PRO A 355 14.18 -6.16 15.13
C PRO A 355 14.31 -4.65 15.37
N TRP A 356 14.06 -3.83 14.34
CA TRP A 356 13.94 -2.38 14.47
C TRP A 356 12.87 -1.97 15.49
N GLN A 357 11.68 -2.58 15.43
CA GLN A 357 10.57 -2.26 16.33
C GLN A 357 10.92 -2.62 17.78
N ALA A 358 11.57 -3.76 18.01
CA ALA A 358 12.01 -4.17 19.34
C ALA A 358 13.00 -3.16 19.95
N ARG A 359 13.93 -2.61 19.15
CA ARG A 359 14.83 -1.55 19.60
C ARG A 359 14.08 -0.30 20.04
N GLU A 360 13.09 0.14 19.27
CA GLU A 360 12.30 1.33 19.61
C GLU A 360 11.42 1.11 20.84
N LEU A 361 10.82 -0.08 20.98
CA LEU A 361 9.99 -0.44 22.14
C LEU A 361 10.77 -0.41 23.45
N ARG A 362 12.06 -0.76 23.47
CA ARG A 362 12.87 -0.64 24.70
C ARG A 362 13.00 0.80 25.22
N ARG A 363 12.74 1.80 24.39
CA ARG A 363 12.73 3.22 24.77
C ARG A 363 11.35 3.71 25.20
N ASP A 364 10.30 2.92 24.96
CA ASP A 364 8.96 3.22 25.41
C ASP A 364 8.86 3.00 26.94
N PRO A 365 8.42 4.00 27.74
CA PRO A 365 8.39 3.88 29.19
C PRO A 365 7.52 2.73 29.71
N VAL A 366 6.41 2.43 29.03
CA VAL A 366 5.48 1.37 29.44
C VAL A 366 6.13 0.00 29.18
N CYS A 367 6.68 -0.20 27.98
CA CYS A 367 7.39 -1.44 27.66
C CYS A 367 8.62 -1.64 28.58
N ALA A 368 9.38 -0.59 28.84
CA ALA A 368 10.55 -0.64 29.73
C ALA A 368 10.18 -1.02 31.16
N ALA A 369 9.06 -0.52 31.69
CA ALA A 369 8.56 -0.91 33.01
C ALA A 369 8.18 -2.39 33.06
N LEU A 370 7.41 -2.88 32.06
CA LEU A 370 7.01 -4.29 31.97
C LEU A 370 8.20 -5.25 31.84
N LEU A 371 9.27 -4.82 31.16
CA LEU A 371 10.54 -5.56 31.07
C LEU A 371 11.28 -5.59 32.41
N ALA A 372 11.30 -4.48 33.14
CA ALA A 372 11.94 -4.39 34.45
C ALA A 372 11.23 -5.23 35.53
N GLU A 373 9.90 -5.34 35.43
CA GLU A 373 9.08 -6.19 36.31
C GLU A 373 9.14 -7.68 35.93
N GLY A 374 9.70 -8.03 34.76
CA GLY A 374 9.84 -9.41 34.29
C GLY A 374 8.56 -10.03 33.73
N VAL A 375 7.48 -9.26 33.58
CA VAL A 375 6.21 -9.72 32.98
C VAL A 375 6.33 -9.85 31.47
N LEU A 376 7.15 -8.98 30.86
CA LEU A 376 7.72 -9.19 29.54
C LEU A 376 9.18 -9.60 29.71
N ARG A 377 9.63 -10.59 28.96
CA ARG A 377 11.04 -10.98 28.92
C ARG A 377 11.58 -10.90 27.50
N ASP A 378 12.67 -10.16 27.34
CA ASP A 378 13.38 -10.03 26.07
C ASP A 378 14.21 -11.30 25.79
N LEU A 379 13.89 -12.01 24.70
CA LEU A 379 14.63 -13.19 24.23
C LEU A 379 15.65 -12.85 23.14
N GLY A 380 15.61 -11.63 22.61
CA GLY A 380 16.51 -11.18 21.56
C GLY A 380 16.17 -11.70 20.15
N PRO A 381 17.03 -11.39 19.16
CA PRO A 381 16.96 -11.93 17.81
C PRO A 381 17.29 -13.43 17.80
N ALA A 382 16.39 -14.26 17.27
CA ALA A 382 16.59 -15.70 17.22
C ALA A 382 15.72 -16.40 16.16
N GLY A 383 16.14 -17.61 15.79
CA GLY A 383 15.48 -18.45 14.79
C GLY A 383 16.00 -18.23 13.37
N GLU A 384 15.35 -18.92 12.44
CA GLU A 384 15.66 -18.85 11.01
C GLU A 384 15.32 -17.48 10.42
N PRO A 385 16.00 -17.09 9.31
CA PRO A 385 15.73 -15.81 8.66
C PRO A 385 14.33 -15.76 8.04
N TRP A 386 13.70 -14.61 8.18
CA TRP A 386 12.44 -14.24 7.54
C TRP A 386 12.70 -13.16 6.47
N TYR A 387 11.91 -13.20 5.41
CA TYR A 387 12.10 -12.35 4.24
C TYR A 387 10.99 -11.30 4.16
N PRO A 388 11.32 -9.99 4.14
CA PRO A 388 10.34 -8.93 4.01
C PRO A 388 9.71 -8.94 2.61
N THR A 389 8.40 -8.71 2.57
CA THR A 389 7.63 -8.53 1.33
C THR A 389 7.54 -7.04 0.98
N SER A 390 6.77 -6.67 -0.05
CA SER A 390 6.70 -5.29 -0.53
C SER A 390 6.18 -4.27 0.49
N SER A 391 5.53 -4.73 1.58
CA SER A 391 5.08 -3.89 2.69
C SER A 391 6.16 -3.62 3.74
N VAL A 392 7.35 -4.24 3.61
CA VAL A 392 8.48 -4.27 4.56
C VAL A 392 8.15 -5.01 5.86
N ARG A 393 7.00 -4.71 6.48
CA ARG A 393 6.58 -5.25 7.78
C ARG A 393 5.92 -6.63 7.72
N THR A 394 5.47 -7.06 6.55
CA THR A 394 5.03 -8.44 6.35
C THR A 394 6.23 -9.25 5.94
N VAL A 395 6.50 -10.31 6.67
CA VAL A 395 7.59 -11.22 6.39
C VAL A 395 7.05 -12.61 6.08
N CYS A 396 7.70 -13.31 5.15
CA CYS A 396 7.36 -14.68 4.83
C CYS A 396 8.60 -15.57 4.85
N ARG A 397 8.32 -16.86 4.98
CA ARG A 397 9.27 -17.95 4.73
C ARG A 397 8.73 -18.76 3.56
N PRO A 398 9.50 -18.95 2.47
CA PRO A 398 9.01 -19.69 1.30
C PRO A 398 8.53 -21.11 1.63
N ASP A 399 9.13 -21.74 2.65
CA ASP A 399 8.84 -23.09 3.14
C ASP A 399 7.79 -23.13 4.27
N GLY A 400 7.32 -21.98 4.76
CA GLY A 400 6.43 -21.88 5.91
C GLY A 400 4.95 -21.83 5.54
N PRO A 401 4.04 -22.34 6.40
CA PRO A 401 2.59 -22.30 6.16
C PRO A 401 1.97 -20.93 6.48
N MET A 402 2.76 -19.99 7.01
CA MET A 402 2.28 -18.68 7.44
C MET A 402 3.25 -17.55 7.10
N MET A 403 2.69 -16.35 6.95
CA MET A 403 3.40 -15.08 6.96
C MET A 403 3.10 -14.36 8.28
N LEU A 404 3.97 -13.44 8.67
CA LEU A 404 3.76 -12.59 9.84
C LEU A 404 3.70 -11.13 9.39
N LYS A 405 2.63 -10.42 9.72
CA LYS A 405 2.54 -8.96 9.53
C LYS A 405 2.78 -8.29 10.88
N LEU A 406 4.00 -7.79 11.03
CA LEU A 406 4.53 -7.23 12.27
C LEU A 406 4.16 -5.76 12.39
N SER A 407 4.02 -5.25 13.61
CA SER A 407 4.01 -3.81 13.83
C SER A 407 5.38 -3.21 13.52
N LEU A 408 5.39 -2.06 12.83
CA LEU A 408 6.60 -1.35 12.45
C LEU A 408 6.35 0.16 12.44
N GLY A 409 6.80 0.85 13.50
CA GLY A 409 6.62 2.29 13.70
C GLY A 409 7.36 3.18 12.69
N LEU A 410 8.04 2.60 11.70
CA LEU A 410 8.61 3.33 10.58
C LEU A 410 7.51 3.96 9.72
N ARG A 411 7.83 5.14 9.21
CA ARG A 411 6.98 5.83 8.24
C ARG A 411 7.30 5.29 6.84
N ILE A 412 6.31 4.66 6.21
CA ILE A 412 6.43 4.09 4.85
C ILE A 412 5.29 4.65 4.00
N THR A 413 5.66 5.22 2.86
CA THR A 413 4.79 5.99 1.94
C THR A 413 4.10 7.16 2.59
N ASN A 414 2.87 7.01 3.12
CA ASN A 414 2.07 8.05 3.78
C ASN A 414 1.84 7.85 5.29
N SER A 415 2.08 6.65 5.81
CA SER A 415 1.62 6.28 7.16
C SER A 415 2.75 5.67 7.98
N ARG A 416 2.64 5.76 9.29
CA ARG A 416 3.35 4.81 10.16
C ARG A 416 2.78 3.40 9.92
N ARG A 417 3.55 2.35 10.18
CA ARG A 417 3.14 0.97 9.90
C ARG A 417 2.96 0.14 11.17
N ASN A 418 2.46 0.77 12.23
CA ASN A 418 1.93 0.05 13.38
C ASN A 418 0.65 -0.69 12.96
N ASN A 419 0.43 -1.88 13.51
CA ASN A 419 -0.88 -2.49 13.42
C ASN A 419 -1.77 -1.91 14.53
N LEU A 420 -3.05 -1.69 14.24
CA LEU A 420 -4.02 -1.26 15.25
C LEU A 420 -4.93 -2.42 15.64
N ARG A 421 -5.30 -2.54 16.92
CA ARG A 421 -6.15 -3.64 17.41
C ARG A 421 -7.44 -3.83 16.59
N LYS A 422 -8.11 -2.75 16.18
CA LYS A 422 -9.30 -2.83 15.33
C LYS A 422 -9.06 -3.53 13.98
N GLU A 423 -7.88 -3.37 13.40
CA GLU A 423 -7.51 -3.98 12.12
C GLU A 423 -7.19 -5.47 12.27
N LEU A 424 -6.63 -5.87 13.42
CA LEU A 424 -6.41 -7.27 13.78
C LEU A 424 -7.74 -8.01 13.88
N LEU A 425 -8.70 -7.42 14.61
CA LEU A 425 -10.06 -7.93 14.74
C LEU A 425 -10.76 -8.04 13.37
N ARG A 426 -10.61 -7.03 12.51
CA ARG A 426 -11.15 -7.04 11.13
C ARG A 426 -10.67 -8.26 10.34
N GLY A 427 -9.40 -8.65 10.47
CA GLY A 427 -8.84 -9.82 9.79
C GLY A 427 -9.54 -11.13 10.18
N VAL A 428 -9.72 -11.35 11.48
CA VAL A 428 -10.37 -12.56 12.02
C VAL A 428 -11.86 -12.57 11.71
N GLU A 429 -12.53 -11.41 11.83
CA GLU A 429 -13.95 -11.26 11.47
C GLU A 429 -14.19 -11.55 9.98
N ALA A 430 -13.36 -11.00 9.10
CA ALA A 430 -13.44 -11.29 7.66
C ALA A 430 -13.19 -12.77 7.39
N HIS A 431 -12.23 -13.40 8.06
CA HIS A 431 -12.02 -14.84 7.93
C HIS A 431 -13.26 -15.65 8.35
N ARG A 432 -13.86 -15.35 9.51
CA ARG A 432 -15.09 -16.00 9.99
C ARG A 432 -16.25 -15.83 9.00
N LEU A 433 -16.43 -14.61 8.49
CA LEU A 433 -17.47 -14.28 7.52
C LEU A 433 -17.30 -15.11 6.23
N LEU A 434 -16.06 -15.22 5.76
CA LEU A 434 -15.75 -16.00 4.57
C LEU A 434 -15.99 -17.50 4.82
N CYS A 435 -15.67 -18.01 6.01
CA CYS A 435 -15.94 -19.39 6.42
C CYS A 435 -17.43 -19.69 6.69
N SER A 436 -18.33 -18.70 6.68
CA SER A 436 -19.77 -18.90 6.88
C SER A 436 -20.50 -19.49 5.65
N GLY A 437 -19.76 -19.93 4.63
CA GLY A 437 -20.26 -20.33 3.31
C GLY A 437 -20.07 -19.29 2.22
N LEU A 438 -19.76 -18.02 2.57
CA LEU A 438 -19.53 -16.97 1.56
C LEU A 438 -18.33 -17.29 0.65
N ALA A 439 -17.25 -17.86 1.20
CA ALA A 439 -16.11 -18.28 0.39
C ALA A 439 -16.46 -19.41 -0.59
N ASP A 440 -17.39 -20.30 -0.24
CA ASP A 440 -17.79 -21.41 -1.10
C ASP A 440 -18.69 -20.92 -2.23
N GLU A 441 -19.62 -19.99 -1.96
CA GLU A 441 -20.39 -19.30 -2.98
C GLU A 441 -19.47 -18.54 -3.95
N TRP A 442 -18.49 -17.82 -3.41
CA TRP A 442 -17.55 -17.07 -4.22
C TRP A 442 -16.67 -17.97 -5.08
N ARG A 443 -16.17 -19.08 -4.52
CA ARG A 443 -15.37 -20.08 -5.24
C ARG A 443 -16.20 -20.84 -6.28
N ALA A 444 -17.47 -21.09 -6.03
CA ALA A 444 -18.37 -21.70 -7.01
C ALA A 444 -18.54 -20.81 -8.23
N ALA A 445 -18.64 -19.49 -8.04
CA ALA A 445 -18.67 -18.52 -9.13
C ALA A 445 -17.29 -18.31 -9.79
N PHE A 446 -16.22 -18.29 -8.99
CA PHE A 446 -14.86 -17.96 -9.43
C PHE A 446 -13.81 -18.88 -8.78
N PRO A 447 -13.62 -20.12 -9.28
CA PRO A 447 -12.75 -21.11 -8.65
C PRO A 447 -11.26 -20.71 -8.61
N GLY A 448 -10.84 -19.80 -9.49
CA GLY A 448 -9.46 -19.29 -9.55
C GLY A 448 -9.14 -18.16 -8.58
N PHE A 449 -10.11 -17.62 -7.86
CA PHE A 449 -9.92 -16.44 -6.99
C PHE A 449 -10.20 -16.74 -5.51
N ASP A 450 -9.38 -16.19 -4.62
CA ASP A 450 -9.62 -16.27 -3.17
C ASP A 450 -8.90 -15.11 -2.43
N VAL A 451 -8.94 -15.09 -1.11
CA VAL A 451 -8.20 -14.13 -0.27
C VAL A 451 -7.15 -14.84 0.56
N VAL A 452 -5.97 -14.24 0.67
CA VAL A 452 -4.95 -14.62 1.65
C VAL A 452 -5.47 -14.24 3.04
N ARG A 453 -5.83 -15.25 3.84
CA ARG A 453 -6.55 -15.08 5.11
C ARG A 453 -5.65 -14.59 6.24
N ASP A 454 -6.22 -13.78 7.13
CA ASP A 454 -5.62 -13.29 8.38
C ASP A 454 -6.40 -13.83 9.59
N PRO A 455 -6.37 -15.15 9.83
CA PRO A 455 -7.27 -15.80 10.78
C PRO A 455 -6.89 -15.61 12.25
N ALA A 456 -5.68 -15.13 12.56
CA ALA A 456 -5.20 -15.04 13.94
C ALA A 456 -4.30 -13.82 14.17
N TRP A 457 -4.25 -13.36 15.41
CA TRP A 457 -3.38 -12.26 15.83
C TRP A 457 -2.90 -12.43 17.28
N LEU A 458 -1.85 -11.70 17.61
CA LEU A 458 -1.25 -11.60 18.95
C LEU A 458 -1.00 -10.13 19.29
N GLY A 459 -1.09 -9.80 20.57
CA GLY A 459 -0.83 -8.49 21.13
C GLY A 459 -0.61 -8.57 22.64
N VAL A 460 -0.54 -7.41 23.29
CA VAL A 460 -0.37 -7.30 24.74
C VAL A 460 -1.39 -6.31 25.29
N ASP A 461 -2.18 -6.75 26.26
CA ASP A 461 -3.12 -5.91 26.99
C ASP A 461 -2.50 -5.48 28.33
N LEU A 462 -2.68 -4.22 28.71
CA LEU A 462 -2.00 -3.62 29.86
C LEU A 462 -2.81 -3.80 31.16
N PRO A 463 -2.15 -3.98 32.32
CA PRO A 463 -2.82 -3.92 33.61
C PRO A 463 -3.50 -2.55 33.79
N GLY A 464 -4.80 -2.53 34.11
CA GLY A 464 -5.57 -1.28 34.26
C GLY A 464 -6.24 -0.76 32.97
N GLY A 465 -6.11 -1.49 31.86
CA GLY A 465 -6.82 -1.21 30.61
C GLY A 465 -5.94 -0.58 29.53
N GLY A 466 -6.29 -0.83 28.26
CA GLY A 466 -5.52 -0.41 27.09
C GLY A 466 -4.59 -1.50 26.54
N THR A 467 -3.88 -1.18 25.46
CA THR A 467 -3.01 -2.12 24.75
C THR A 467 -1.60 -1.55 24.62
N LEU A 468 -0.57 -2.40 24.67
CA LEU A 468 0.79 -1.97 24.35
C LEU A 468 0.89 -1.75 22.83
N ALA A 469 1.16 -0.52 22.41
CA ALA A 469 1.27 -0.20 20.99
C ALA A 469 2.57 -0.77 20.38
N GLY A 470 2.54 -1.08 19.09
CA GLY A 470 3.75 -1.46 18.34
C GLY A 470 4.21 -2.90 18.54
N VAL A 471 3.44 -3.74 19.25
CA VAL A 471 3.71 -5.18 19.40
C VAL A 471 2.69 -6.08 18.71
N ASP A 472 1.54 -5.52 18.33
CA ASP A 472 0.46 -6.24 17.67
C ASP A 472 0.94 -6.90 16.36
N THR A 473 0.68 -8.20 16.21
CA THR A 473 1.12 -9.03 15.07
C THR A 473 -0.03 -9.85 14.52
N VAL A 474 -0.14 -9.89 13.19
CA VAL A 474 -1.09 -10.76 12.48
C VAL A 474 -0.37 -12.01 11.98
N LEU A 475 -1.01 -13.17 12.16
CA LEU A 475 -0.59 -14.46 11.65
C LEU A 475 -1.43 -14.77 10.41
N ARG A 476 -0.80 -14.65 9.24
CA ARG A 476 -1.43 -14.73 7.92
C ARG A 476 -1.18 -16.10 7.30
N HIS A 477 -2.15 -16.66 6.61
CA HIS A 477 -1.93 -17.87 5.80
C HIS A 477 -0.88 -17.62 4.71
N HIS A 478 0.01 -18.59 4.49
CA HIS A 478 0.83 -18.65 3.28
C HIS A 478 0.37 -19.85 2.43
N PRO A 479 -0.60 -19.65 1.51
CA PRO A 479 -1.25 -20.75 0.82
C PRO A 479 -0.54 -21.16 -0.49
N PHE A 480 0.69 -20.70 -0.73
CA PHE A 480 1.37 -20.88 -2.01
C PHE A 480 2.35 -22.04 -1.94
N ALA A 481 2.22 -22.99 -2.87
CA ALA A 481 3.17 -24.07 -3.05
C ALA A 481 4.37 -23.58 -3.88
N ALA A 482 5.50 -24.31 -3.79
CA ALA A 482 6.73 -23.95 -4.50
C ALA A 482 6.57 -23.90 -6.05
N GLY A 483 5.61 -24.64 -6.60
CA GLY A 483 5.32 -24.66 -8.04
C GLY A 483 4.29 -23.61 -8.49
N ASP A 484 3.66 -22.88 -7.57
CA ASP A 484 2.64 -21.90 -7.93
C ASP A 484 3.30 -20.62 -8.46
N ASP A 485 2.83 -20.14 -9.61
CA ASP A 485 3.24 -18.84 -10.15
C ASP A 485 2.28 -17.72 -9.69
N ILE A 486 2.42 -17.32 -8.44
CA ILE A 486 1.67 -16.20 -7.85
C ILE A 486 2.54 -14.96 -7.83
N ARG A 487 2.06 -13.85 -8.42
CA ARG A 487 2.81 -12.59 -8.51
C ARG A 487 2.02 -11.43 -7.94
N CYS A 488 2.67 -10.59 -7.14
CA CYS A 488 2.14 -9.28 -6.78
C CYS A 488 2.06 -8.40 -8.03
N VAL A 489 0.88 -7.83 -8.30
CA VAL A 489 0.66 -7.01 -9.50
C VAL A 489 1.60 -5.80 -9.55
N ALA A 490 1.81 -5.12 -8.41
CA ALA A 490 2.76 -4.00 -8.33
C ALA A 490 4.19 -4.42 -8.72
N GLY A 491 4.67 -5.57 -8.22
CA GLY A 491 6.01 -6.09 -8.55
C GLY A 491 6.12 -6.63 -9.97
N LEU A 492 5.05 -7.21 -10.51
CA LEU A 492 4.96 -7.70 -11.89
C LEU A 492 5.08 -6.56 -12.92
N LEU A 493 4.53 -5.39 -12.60
CA LEU A 493 4.54 -4.18 -13.43
C LEU A 493 5.75 -3.28 -13.19
N ALA A 494 6.49 -3.48 -12.10
CA ALA A 494 7.65 -2.68 -11.76
C ALA A 494 8.76 -2.87 -12.81
N PRO A 495 9.30 -1.79 -13.40
CA PRO A 495 10.48 -1.88 -14.25
C PRO A 495 11.68 -2.40 -13.46
N LEU A 496 12.45 -3.29 -14.08
CA LEU A 496 13.65 -3.89 -13.49
C LEU A 496 14.88 -3.59 -14.34
N PRO A 497 16.08 -3.50 -13.71
CA PRO A 497 17.33 -3.54 -14.43
C PRO A 497 17.41 -4.77 -15.34
N ASP A 498 18.03 -4.60 -16.50
CA ASP A 498 18.26 -5.67 -17.46
C ASP A 498 19.77 -5.89 -17.64
N PRO A 499 20.33 -7.00 -17.10
CA PRO A 499 21.75 -7.29 -17.26
C PRO A 499 22.15 -7.49 -18.73
N GLU A 500 21.24 -7.99 -19.57
CA GLU A 500 21.50 -8.22 -20.99
C GLU A 500 21.38 -6.93 -21.81
N ARG A 501 20.63 -5.95 -21.30
CA ARG A 501 20.40 -4.65 -21.94
C ARG A 501 20.59 -3.50 -20.95
N PRO A 502 21.82 -3.29 -20.42
CA PRO A 502 22.07 -2.32 -19.35
C PRO A 502 21.80 -0.87 -19.76
N GLU A 503 21.85 -0.56 -21.06
CA GLU A 503 21.59 0.77 -21.62
C GLU A 503 20.17 0.92 -22.20
N GLY A 504 19.37 -0.16 -22.21
CA GLY A 504 18.00 -0.15 -22.70
C GLY A 504 17.00 0.40 -21.67
N PRO A 505 15.78 0.80 -22.09
CA PRO A 505 14.74 1.20 -21.15
C PRO A 505 14.39 0.01 -20.25
N PRO A 506 14.27 0.22 -18.92
CA PRO A 506 14.00 -0.86 -18.00
C PRO A 506 12.63 -1.47 -18.30
N ARG A 507 12.59 -2.81 -18.34
CA ARG A 507 11.38 -3.57 -18.63
C ARG A 507 10.85 -4.23 -17.37
N SER A 508 9.54 -4.21 -17.21
CA SER A 508 8.85 -5.00 -16.18
C SER A 508 8.85 -6.48 -16.53
N ARG A 509 8.57 -7.34 -15.55
CA ARG A 509 8.44 -8.78 -15.79
C ARG A 509 7.30 -9.10 -16.75
N LEU A 510 6.18 -8.38 -16.65
CA LEU A 510 5.08 -8.54 -17.61
C LEU A 510 5.50 -8.13 -19.02
N ALA A 511 6.26 -7.04 -19.16
CA ALA A 511 6.78 -6.62 -20.47
C ALA A 511 7.65 -7.72 -21.09
N ARG A 512 8.62 -8.24 -20.34
CA ARG A 512 9.51 -9.32 -20.80
C ARG A 512 8.73 -10.59 -21.16
N LEU A 513 7.73 -10.95 -20.36
CA LEU A 513 6.84 -12.08 -20.65
C LEU A 513 6.13 -11.90 -22.00
N LEU A 514 5.48 -10.75 -22.21
CA LEU A 514 4.70 -10.48 -23.41
C LEU A 514 5.57 -10.33 -24.65
N GLU A 515 6.73 -9.67 -24.54
CA GLU A 515 7.73 -9.58 -25.62
C GLU A 515 8.27 -10.98 -25.99
N GLY A 516 8.55 -11.82 -24.99
CA GLY A 516 8.96 -13.20 -25.22
C GLY A 516 7.87 -14.06 -25.87
N LEU A 517 6.61 -13.90 -25.45
CA LEU A 517 5.47 -14.56 -26.10
C LEU A 517 5.28 -14.10 -27.54
N ALA A 518 5.38 -12.79 -27.79
CA ALA A 518 5.30 -12.20 -29.13
C ALA A 518 6.38 -12.79 -30.05
N ALA A 519 7.63 -12.84 -29.57
CA ALA A 519 8.74 -13.41 -30.32
C ALA A 519 8.55 -14.90 -30.64
N ARG A 520 8.06 -15.71 -29.68
CA ARG A 520 7.83 -17.15 -29.89
C ARG A 520 6.65 -17.45 -30.82
N ARG A 521 5.59 -16.64 -30.76
CA ARG A 521 4.34 -16.87 -31.51
C ARG A 521 4.28 -16.13 -32.85
N GLY A 522 5.16 -15.16 -33.08
CA GLY A 522 5.10 -14.28 -34.26
C GLY A 522 3.88 -13.35 -34.23
N GLU A 523 3.35 -13.05 -33.04
CA GLU A 523 2.16 -12.22 -32.82
C GLU A 523 2.54 -10.80 -32.37
N CYS A 524 1.65 -9.83 -32.58
CA CYS A 524 1.84 -8.47 -32.11
C CYS A 524 1.77 -8.38 -30.58
N ALA A 525 2.78 -7.80 -29.94
CA ALA A 525 2.83 -7.60 -28.48
C ALA A 525 1.58 -6.87 -27.94
N GLY A 526 1.03 -5.92 -28.70
CA GLY A 526 -0.19 -5.21 -28.32
C GLY A 526 -1.46 -6.07 -28.33
N ALA A 527 -1.55 -7.07 -29.20
CA ALA A 527 -2.65 -8.01 -29.18
C ALA A 527 -2.56 -8.95 -27.97
N LEU A 528 -1.35 -9.46 -27.69
CA LEU A 528 -1.08 -10.30 -26.52
C LEU A 528 -1.30 -9.54 -25.20
N ALA A 529 -0.90 -8.26 -25.13
CA ALA A 529 -1.14 -7.41 -23.98
C ALA A 529 -2.64 -7.18 -23.73
N ALA A 530 -3.42 -6.94 -24.79
CA ALA A 530 -4.88 -6.80 -24.68
C ALA A 530 -5.53 -8.11 -24.20
N GLU A 531 -5.09 -9.26 -24.70
CA GLU A 531 -5.57 -10.57 -24.26
C GLU A 531 -5.21 -10.85 -22.79
N TRP A 532 -3.97 -10.54 -22.38
CA TRP A 532 -3.54 -10.67 -21.00
C TRP A 532 -4.39 -9.79 -20.08
N PHE A 533 -4.62 -8.54 -20.48
CA PHE A 533 -5.46 -7.59 -19.75
C PHE A 533 -6.92 -8.09 -19.63
N ARG A 534 -7.51 -8.60 -20.71
CA ARG A 534 -8.86 -9.16 -20.70
C ARG A 534 -8.98 -10.34 -19.73
N ARG A 535 -8.00 -11.26 -19.74
CA ARG A 535 -7.94 -12.36 -18.77
C ARG A 535 -7.79 -11.86 -17.34
N TYR A 536 -6.99 -10.82 -17.12
CA TYR A 536 -6.86 -10.19 -15.81
C TYR A 536 -8.20 -9.62 -15.32
N LEU A 537 -8.95 -8.91 -16.16
CA LEU A 537 -10.28 -8.41 -15.82
C LEU A 537 -11.22 -9.55 -15.41
N GLU A 538 -11.25 -10.64 -16.18
CA GLU A 538 -12.12 -11.79 -15.92
C GLU A 538 -11.71 -12.60 -14.68
N ARG A 539 -10.42 -12.84 -14.48
CA ARG A 539 -9.91 -13.75 -13.45
C ARG A 539 -9.58 -13.07 -12.13
N VAL A 540 -9.42 -11.75 -12.11
CA VAL A 540 -9.00 -10.96 -10.94
C VAL A 540 -10.01 -9.87 -10.60
N VAL A 541 -10.49 -9.09 -11.57
CA VAL A 541 -11.39 -7.95 -11.28
C VAL A 541 -12.83 -8.39 -11.09
N ARG A 542 -13.37 -9.25 -11.97
CA ARG A 542 -14.76 -9.74 -11.88
C ARG A 542 -15.07 -10.42 -10.53
N PRO A 543 -14.20 -11.28 -9.95
CA PRO A 543 -14.44 -11.85 -8.63
C PRO A 543 -14.54 -10.79 -7.53
N VAL A 544 -13.75 -9.71 -7.60
CA VAL A 544 -13.78 -8.63 -6.61
C VAL A 544 -15.06 -7.80 -6.74
N LEU A 545 -15.51 -7.52 -7.97
CA LEU A 545 -16.80 -6.87 -8.24
C LEU A 545 -17.98 -7.72 -7.75
N TRP A 546 -17.88 -9.04 -7.89
CA TRP A 546 -18.91 -9.96 -7.39
C TRP A 546 -19.01 -9.91 -5.86
N LEU A 547 -17.88 -9.90 -5.15
CA LEU A 547 -17.89 -9.84 -3.69
C LEU A 547 -18.52 -8.52 -3.18
N ASP A 548 -18.24 -7.41 -3.84
CA ASP A 548 -18.87 -6.12 -3.56
C ASP A 548 -20.39 -6.16 -3.80
N GLY A 549 -20.82 -6.59 -4.99
CA GLY A 549 -22.24 -6.58 -5.34
C GLY A 549 -23.08 -7.63 -4.62
N ALA A 550 -22.59 -8.88 -4.54
CA ALA A 550 -23.36 -10.00 -4.02
C ALA A 550 -23.31 -10.10 -2.49
N ALA A 551 -22.21 -9.66 -1.86
CA ALA A 551 -22.04 -9.76 -0.40
C ALA A 551 -21.99 -8.40 0.30
N GLY A 552 -21.85 -7.29 -0.43
CA GLY A 552 -21.66 -5.97 0.18
C GLY A 552 -20.29 -5.79 0.81
N VAL A 553 -19.27 -6.54 0.35
CA VAL A 553 -17.91 -6.48 0.87
C VAL A 553 -16.97 -5.98 -0.21
N ALA A 554 -16.61 -4.69 -0.14
CA ALA A 554 -15.60 -4.11 -1.02
C ALA A 554 -14.20 -4.30 -0.44
N LEU A 555 -13.21 -4.38 -1.34
CA LEU A 555 -11.81 -4.61 -0.99
C LEU A 555 -10.94 -3.43 -1.42
N GLU A 556 -9.94 -3.08 -0.60
CA GLU A 556 -8.86 -2.15 -0.94
C GLU A 556 -7.86 -2.80 -1.93
N ALA A 557 -8.37 -3.23 -3.08
CA ALA A 557 -7.67 -4.04 -4.06
C ALA A 557 -6.74 -3.21 -4.95
N HIS A 558 -5.87 -2.39 -4.36
CA HIS A 558 -4.79 -1.72 -5.08
C HIS A 558 -3.73 -2.73 -5.55
N GLN A 559 -2.80 -2.31 -6.42
CA GLN A 559 -1.85 -3.25 -7.06
C GLN A 559 -0.98 -4.05 -6.07
N GLN A 560 -0.64 -3.49 -4.91
CA GLN A 560 0.15 -4.19 -3.90
C GLN A 560 -0.64 -5.23 -3.08
N ASN A 561 -1.97 -5.10 -3.01
CA ASN A 561 -2.87 -6.02 -2.31
C ASN A 561 -3.49 -7.04 -3.27
N THR A 562 -3.17 -6.96 -4.55
CA THR A 562 -3.66 -7.86 -5.59
C THR A 562 -2.53 -8.75 -6.08
N LEU A 563 -2.77 -10.06 -6.04
CA LEU A 563 -1.89 -11.08 -6.59
C LEU A 563 -2.58 -11.71 -7.80
N VAL A 564 -1.81 -12.04 -8.83
CA VAL A 564 -2.27 -12.76 -10.03
C VAL A 564 -1.61 -14.14 -10.06
N ALA A 565 -2.41 -15.16 -10.34
CA ALA A 565 -1.93 -16.52 -10.60
C ALA A 565 -1.75 -16.71 -12.11
N LEU A 566 -0.58 -17.18 -12.52
CA LEU A 566 -0.23 -17.40 -13.93
C LEU A 566 -0.13 -18.89 -14.24
N ASP A 567 -0.50 -19.28 -15.47
CA ASP A 567 -0.18 -20.60 -16.01
C ASP A 567 1.28 -20.70 -16.48
N ALA A 568 1.67 -21.87 -16.99
CA ALA A 568 3.03 -22.13 -17.47
C ALA A 568 3.48 -21.21 -18.62
N GLU A 569 2.53 -20.68 -19.40
CA GLU A 569 2.80 -19.72 -20.46
C GLU A 569 2.78 -18.26 -19.99
N GLY A 570 2.33 -18.00 -18.76
CA GLY A 570 2.26 -16.69 -18.12
C GLY A 570 0.92 -15.98 -18.25
N TRP A 571 -0.16 -16.67 -18.61
CA TRP A 571 -1.50 -16.07 -18.69
C TRP A 571 -2.21 -16.04 -17.34
N PRO A 572 -3.03 -15.00 -17.05
CA PRO A 572 -3.84 -14.97 -15.85
C PRO A 572 -4.87 -16.11 -15.83
N VAL A 573 -4.79 -16.95 -14.81
CA VAL A 573 -5.75 -18.04 -14.56
C VAL A 573 -6.55 -17.85 -13.27
N GLY A 574 -6.12 -16.91 -12.42
CA GLY A 574 -6.75 -16.63 -11.15
C GLY A 574 -6.08 -15.46 -10.42
N GLY A 575 -6.45 -15.26 -9.17
CA GLY A 575 -5.85 -14.21 -8.36
C GLY A 575 -6.07 -14.40 -6.87
N ARG A 576 -5.42 -13.55 -6.07
CA ARG A 576 -5.69 -13.42 -4.65
C ARG A 576 -5.76 -11.97 -4.26
N TYR A 577 -6.68 -11.63 -3.37
CA TYR A 577 -6.56 -10.41 -2.57
C TYR A 577 -5.81 -10.72 -1.27
N ARG A 578 -5.12 -9.74 -0.70
CA ARG A 578 -4.54 -9.83 0.65
C ARG A 578 -4.74 -8.51 1.38
N ASP A 579 -4.65 -8.61 2.70
CA ASP A 579 -4.64 -7.52 3.68
C ASP A 579 -5.91 -7.34 4.51
N ASN A 580 -5.73 -7.31 5.84
CA ASN A 580 -6.81 -7.16 6.82
C ASN A 580 -7.27 -5.74 7.05
N GLN A 581 -6.48 -4.73 6.67
CA GLN A 581 -6.89 -3.33 6.80
C GLN A 581 -7.97 -2.97 5.78
N GLY A 582 -7.95 -3.60 4.61
CA GLY A 582 -8.71 -3.16 3.43
C GLY A 582 -10.07 -3.81 3.19
N TYR A 583 -10.81 -4.23 4.24
CA TYR A 583 -12.21 -4.67 4.07
C TYR A 583 -13.16 -3.53 4.40
N TYR A 584 -14.11 -3.27 3.50
CA TYR A 584 -15.21 -2.33 3.70
C TYR A 584 -16.54 -3.08 3.62
N PHE A 585 -17.29 -3.13 4.72
CA PHE A 585 -18.64 -3.70 4.73
C PHE A 585 -19.63 -2.56 4.48
N ARG A 586 -20.47 -2.69 3.45
CA ARG A 586 -21.47 -1.68 3.13
C ARG A 586 -22.54 -1.63 4.20
N THR A 587 -22.87 -0.43 4.66
CA THR A 587 -23.98 -0.21 5.60
C THR A 587 -25.30 -0.77 5.04
N SER A 588 -25.53 -0.65 3.73
CA SER A 588 -26.71 -1.21 3.05
C SER A 588 -26.84 -2.74 3.18
N HIS A 589 -25.73 -3.46 3.38
CA HIS A 589 -25.68 -4.92 3.46
C HIS A 589 -25.59 -5.46 4.89
N ARG A 590 -25.62 -4.58 5.91
CA ARG A 590 -25.47 -4.94 7.32
C ARG A 590 -26.34 -6.13 7.74
N ALA A 591 -27.64 -6.07 7.50
CA ALA A 591 -28.57 -7.12 7.92
C ALA A 591 -28.31 -8.46 7.20
N ALA A 592 -27.81 -8.45 5.96
CA ALA A 592 -27.45 -9.67 5.24
C ALA A 592 -26.16 -10.28 5.81
N LEU A 593 -25.17 -9.45 6.12
CA LEU A 593 -23.90 -9.87 6.71
C LEU A 593 -24.07 -10.39 8.15
N GLU A 594 -24.88 -9.73 8.97
CA GLU A 594 -25.17 -10.16 10.34
C GLU A 594 -25.90 -11.51 10.38
N ARG A 595 -26.79 -11.79 9.40
CA ARG A 595 -27.44 -13.11 9.28
C ARG A 595 -26.47 -14.25 8.96
N ARG A 596 -25.33 -13.96 8.35
CA ARG A 596 -24.30 -14.98 8.05
C ARG A 596 -23.50 -15.39 9.28
N LEU A 597 -23.40 -14.52 10.29
CA LEU A 597 -22.73 -14.81 11.56
C LEU A 597 -23.63 -14.46 12.76
N PRO A 598 -24.75 -15.19 12.98
CA PRO A 598 -25.65 -14.91 14.08
C PRO A 598 -24.93 -14.97 15.44
N GLY A 599 -25.13 -13.94 16.27
CA GLY A 599 -24.55 -13.86 17.62
C GLY A 599 -23.11 -13.33 17.67
N HIS A 600 -22.48 -13.01 16.53
CA HIS A 600 -21.19 -12.33 16.50
C HIS A 600 -21.40 -10.85 16.17
N PRO A 601 -20.91 -9.89 16.98
CA PRO A 601 -21.09 -8.45 16.73
C PRO A 601 -20.15 -7.98 15.60
N LEU A 602 -20.44 -8.42 14.37
CA LEU A 602 -19.65 -8.16 13.17
C LEU A 602 -19.42 -6.66 12.98
N GLY A 603 -18.17 -6.27 12.71
CA GLY A 603 -17.86 -4.90 12.32
C GLY A 603 -17.93 -3.86 13.44
N VAL A 604 -18.33 -4.22 14.67
CA VAL A 604 -18.49 -3.28 15.80
C VAL A 604 -17.12 -2.94 16.41
N ALA A 605 -16.37 -3.94 16.86
CA ALA A 605 -15.06 -3.73 17.48
C ALA A 605 -13.97 -3.40 16.44
N SER A 606 -14.17 -3.86 15.20
CA SER A 606 -13.26 -3.64 14.08
C SER A 606 -13.58 -2.36 13.27
N ASP A 607 -14.71 -1.69 13.55
CA ASP A 607 -15.16 -0.50 12.83
C ASP A 607 -15.12 -0.71 11.30
N SER A 608 -15.79 -1.77 10.84
CA SER A 608 -15.67 -2.26 9.45
C SER A 608 -16.85 -1.87 8.55
N PHE A 609 -17.95 -1.39 9.14
CA PHE A 609 -19.08 -0.88 8.37
C PHE A 609 -18.87 0.56 7.95
N VAL A 610 -18.98 0.81 6.65
CA VAL A 610 -18.73 2.11 6.03
C VAL A 610 -19.90 2.46 5.14
N ASP A 611 -20.27 3.73 5.13
CA ASP A 611 -21.36 4.24 4.29
C ASP A 611 -21.08 4.02 2.82
N ASP A 612 -22.08 3.53 2.10
CA ASP A 612 -22.00 3.12 0.70
C ASP A 612 -21.34 4.17 -0.23
N PRO A 613 -21.64 5.48 -0.16
CA PRO A 613 -20.97 6.48 -0.99
C PRO A 613 -19.46 6.60 -0.72
N VAL A 614 -19.05 6.41 0.54
CA VAL A 614 -17.63 6.41 0.92
C VAL A 614 -16.96 5.14 0.39
N VAL A 615 -17.63 3.99 0.50
CA VAL A 615 -17.15 2.73 -0.10
C VAL A 615 -16.96 2.89 -1.61
N ASP A 616 -17.94 3.48 -2.32
CA ASP A 616 -17.88 3.73 -3.75
C ASP A 616 -16.66 4.59 -4.13
N GLU A 617 -16.43 5.69 -3.40
CA GLU A 617 -15.30 6.58 -3.61
C GLU A 617 -13.96 5.84 -3.45
N ARG A 618 -13.81 5.11 -2.33
CA ARG A 618 -12.57 4.38 -2.00
C ARG A 618 -12.35 3.22 -2.97
N PHE A 619 -13.39 2.45 -3.28
CA PHE A 619 -13.32 1.30 -4.16
C PHE A 619 -13.00 1.70 -5.61
N ALA A 620 -13.57 2.82 -6.09
CA ALA A 620 -13.22 3.40 -7.39
C ALA A 620 -11.76 3.83 -7.46
N TYR A 621 -11.22 4.41 -6.38
CA TYR A 621 -9.79 4.72 -6.33
C TYR A 621 -8.92 3.46 -6.33
N TYR A 622 -9.20 2.48 -5.47
CA TYR A 622 -8.30 1.34 -5.30
C TYR A 622 -8.37 0.33 -6.45
N LEU A 623 -9.56 -0.10 -6.85
CA LEU A 623 -9.74 -1.07 -7.94
C LEU A 623 -9.73 -0.38 -9.32
N GLY A 624 -10.43 0.75 -9.46
CA GLY A 624 -10.51 1.46 -10.75
C GLY A 624 -9.21 2.17 -11.10
N ILE A 625 -8.80 3.15 -10.29
CA ILE A 625 -7.68 4.05 -10.61
C ILE A 625 -6.32 3.41 -10.32
N ASN A 626 -6.08 2.96 -9.09
CA ASN A 626 -4.77 2.45 -8.69
C ASN A 626 -4.46 1.13 -9.38
N ASN A 627 -5.43 0.22 -9.42
CA ASN A 627 -5.25 -1.11 -10.00
C ASN A 627 -5.41 -1.11 -11.53
N VAL A 628 -6.65 -0.99 -12.04
CA VAL A 628 -6.94 -1.22 -13.46
C VAL A 628 -6.35 -0.12 -14.36
N PHE A 629 -6.56 1.16 -14.06
CA PHE A 629 -5.92 2.25 -14.81
C PHE A 629 -4.40 2.25 -14.65
N GLY A 630 -3.90 1.91 -13.45
CA GLY A 630 -2.47 1.73 -13.22
C GLY A 630 -1.85 0.63 -14.11
N LEU A 631 -2.57 -0.48 -14.33
CA LEU A 631 -2.15 -1.56 -15.23
C LEU A 631 -2.15 -1.10 -16.70
N ILE A 632 -3.21 -0.43 -17.15
CA ILE A 632 -3.30 0.17 -18.50
C ILE A 632 -2.15 1.14 -18.73
N GLY A 633 -1.93 2.07 -17.80
CA GLY A 633 -0.86 3.06 -17.88
C GLY A 633 0.53 2.43 -17.88
N ALA A 634 0.75 1.37 -17.09
CA ALA A 634 2.03 0.65 -17.07
C ALA A 634 2.32 -0.06 -18.40
N LEU A 635 1.31 -0.65 -19.05
CA LEU A 635 1.44 -1.27 -20.37
C LEU A 635 1.70 -0.21 -21.45
N GLY A 636 0.97 0.91 -21.40
CA GLY A 636 1.13 2.04 -22.30
C GLY A 636 2.51 2.71 -22.21
N ALA A 637 2.94 3.02 -20.99
CA ALA A 637 4.23 3.69 -20.73
C ALA A 637 5.45 2.83 -21.09
N GLN A 638 5.28 1.51 -21.22
CA GLN A 638 6.31 0.59 -21.71
C GLN A 638 6.18 0.29 -23.22
N GLY A 639 5.21 0.90 -23.91
CA GLY A 639 5.01 0.72 -25.35
C GLY A 639 4.47 -0.65 -25.74
N LEU A 640 3.81 -1.36 -24.82
CA LEU A 640 3.28 -2.71 -25.08
C LEU A 640 1.92 -2.66 -25.79
N ALA A 641 1.07 -1.70 -25.44
CA ALA A 641 -0.24 -1.50 -26.04
C ALA A 641 -0.69 -0.05 -25.94
N GLU A 642 -1.54 0.39 -26.86
CA GLU A 642 -2.18 1.70 -26.76
C GLU A 642 -3.21 1.73 -25.62
N GLU A 643 -3.09 2.71 -24.71
CA GLU A 643 -3.99 2.83 -23.56
C GLU A 643 -5.47 2.94 -23.97
N ARG A 644 -5.76 3.63 -25.07
CA ARG A 644 -7.15 3.79 -25.58
C ARG A 644 -7.77 2.46 -25.99
N ARG A 645 -6.98 1.53 -26.53
CA ARG A 645 -7.45 0.20 -26.86
C ARG A 645 -7.81 -0.59 -25.59
N LEU A 646 -6.95 -0.53 -24.57
CA LEU A 646 -7.21 -1.21 -23.30
C LEU A 646 -8.40 -0.59 -22.54
N LEU A 647 -8.58 0.73 -22.62
CA LEU A 647 -9.78 1.40 -22.09
C LEU A 647 -11.06 0.96 -22.80
N ALA A 648 -11.00 0.71 -24.12
CA ALA A 648 -12.14 0.14 -24.85
C ALA A 648 -12.47 -1.29 -24.38
N GLU A 649 -11.46 -2.14 -24.16
CA GLU A 649 -11.65 -3.48 -23.57
C GLU A 649 -12.28 -3.40 -22.19
N LEU A 650 -11.79 -2.48 -21.33
CA LEU A 650 -12.37 -2.25 -20.02
C LEU A 650 -13.83 -1.79 -20.11
N ARG A 651 -14.16 -0.90 -21.03
CA ARG A 651 -15.55 -0.45 -21.24
C ARG A 651 -16.46 -1.60 -21.66
N CYS A 652 -16.00 -2.48 -22.54
CA CYS A 652 -16.74 -3.69 -22.94
C CYS A 652 -16.97 -4.60 -21.73
N PHE A 653 -15.92 -4.89 -20.97
CA PHE A 653 -15.99 -5.69 -19.75
C PHE A 653 -16.98 -5.13 -18.73
N LEU A 654 -16.89 -3.84 -18.39
CA LEU A 654 -17.78 -3.22 -17.41
C LEU A 654 -19.25 -3.26 -17.85
N ARG A 655 -19.53 -3.01 -19.14
CA ARG A 655 -20.88 -3.12 -19.70
C ARG A 655 -21.42 -4.55 -19.65
N GLU A 656 -20.55 -5.54 -19.87
CA GLU A 656 -20.92 -6.95 -19.75
C GLU A 656 -21.27 -7.31 -18.29
N VAL A 657 -20.41 -6.93 -17.34
CA VAL A 657 -20.65 -7.12 -15.90
C VAL A 657 -22.00 -6.50 -15.50
N SER A 658 -22.25 -5.25 -15.89
CA SER A 658 -23.51 -4.55 -15.59
C SER A 658 -24.76 -5.22 -16.18
N ARG A 659 -24.65 -5.91 -17.32
CA ARG A 659 -25.78 -6.64 -17.93
C ARG A 659 -26.01 -8.02 -17.32
N SER A 660 -24.94 -8.66 -16.84
CA SER A 660 -24.97 -10.03 -16.31
C SER A 660 -25.44 -10.14 -14.86
N GLY A 661 -25.49 -9.04 -14.11
CA GLY A 661 -25.93 -9.02 -12.71
C GLY A 661 -27.44 -8.83 -12.54
N ALA A 662 -28.03 -9.48 -11.53
CA ALA A 662 -29.36 -9.10 -11.04
C ALA A 662 -29.29 -7.67 -10.44
N PRO A 663 -30.27 -6.79 -10.69
CA PRO A 663 -30.21 -5.39 -10.25
C PRO A 663 -29.99 -5.21 -8.74
N GLU A 664 -30.50 -6.12 -7.91
CA GLU A 664 -30.44 -6.04 -6.44
C GLU A 664 -29.10 -6.53 -5.83
N GLY A 665 -28.14 -6.99 -6.65
CA GLY A 665 -26.84 -7.50 -6.17
C GLY A 665 -25.67 -7.16 -7.10
N ALA A 666 -25.82 -6.11 -7.91
CA ALA A 666 -24.76 -5.62 -8.78
C ALA A 666 -23.89 -4.61 -8.04
N SER A 667 -22.56 -4.68 -8.26
CA SER A 667 -21.64 -3.65 -7.77
C SER A 667 -22.01 -2.28 -8.36
N SER A 668 -21.92 -1.24 -7.54
CA SER A 668 -22.06 0.16 -7.94
C SER A 668 -20.85 0.69 -8.73
N LEU A 669 -19.72 -0.04 -8.72
CA LEU A 669 -18.48 0.43 -9.32
C LEU A 669 -18.52 0.48 -10.86
N PRO A 670 -19.02 -0.52 -11.60
CA PRO A 670 -19.11 -0.45 -13.06
C PRO A 670 -19.88 0.78 -13.59
N PRO A 671 -21.11 1.10 -13.14
CA PRO A 671 -21.78 2.32 -13.61
C PRO A 671 -21.05 3.58 -13.18
N LEU A 672 -20.49 3.64 -11.97
CA LEU A 672 -19.68 4.78 -11.52
C LEU A 672 -18.49 5.06 -12.45
N LEU A 673 -17.77 4.01 -12.87
CA LEU A 673 -16.62 4.13 -13.78
C LEU A 673 -17.03 4.41 -15.24
N LEU A 674 -18.21 3.96 -15.69
CA LEU A 674 -18.68 4.19 -17.06
C LEU A 674 -19.28 5.58 -17.25
N ASP A 675 -20.06 6.06 -16.27
CA ASP A 675 -20.97 7.19 -16.47
C ASP A 675 -20.46 8.48 -15.82
N SER A 676 -19.61 8.40 -14.78
CA SER A 676 -19.11 9.61 -14.12
C SER A 676 -18.07 10.33 -14.98
N PRO A 677 -18.21 11.64 -15.26
CA PRO A 677 -17.22 12.41 -16.01
C PRO A 677 -15.90 12.61 -15.25
N THR A 678 -15.95 12.48 -13.92
CA THR A 678 -14.81 12.70 -13.03
C THR A 678 -14.76 11.67 -11.92
N LEU A 679 -13.56 11.36 -11.44
CA LEU A 679 -13.35 10.43 -10.33
C LEU A 679 -12.57 11.09 -9.20
N ARG A 680 -12.91 10.71 -7.98
CA ARG A 680 -12.18 11.10 -6.77
C ARG A 680 -10.94 10.22 -6.65
N CYS A 681 -9.80 10.86 -6.45
CA CYS A 681 -8.49 10.22 -6.48
C CYS A 681 -7.66 10.69 -5.30
N LYS A 682 -7.00 9.76 -4.62
CA LYS A 682 -6.11 10.07 -3.50
C LYS A 682 -4.91 10.90 -3.97
N ALA A 683 -4.69 12.02 -3.29
CA ALA A 683 -3.61 12.95 -3.56
C ALA A 683 -2.44 12.69 -2.61
N ASN A 684 -1.47 11.86 -3.01
CA ASN A 684 -0.40 11.39 -2.14
C ASN A 684 0.61 12.49 -1.81
N LEU A 685 0.92 13.37 -2.76
CA LEU A 685 1.82 14.51 -2.53
C LEU A 685 1.16 15.55 -1.61
N LEU A 686 -0.09 15.93 -1.88
CA LEU A 686 -0.80 16.89 -1.03
C LEU A 686 -1.06 16.33 0.37
N THR A 687 -1.36 15.04 0.49
CA THR A 687 -1.47 14.36 1.80
C THR A 687 -0.16 14.46 2.57
N ARG A 688 0.99 14.28 1.89
CA ARG A 688 2.30 14.44 2.52
C ARG A 688 2.61 15.86 2.95
N LEU A 689 2.34 16.83 2.10
CA LEU A 689 2.59 18.24 2.40
C LEU A 689 1.76 18.74 3.59
N ARG A 690 0.56 18.18 3.80
CA ARG A 690 -0.28 18.49 4.96
C ARG A 690 0.08 17.70 6.23
N GLY A 691 1.14 16.90 6.21
CA GLY A 691 1.62 16.16 7.38
C GLY A 691 0.63 15.09 7.90
N MET A 692 -0.33 14.65 7.08
CA MET A 692 -1.37 13.71 7.50
C MET A 692 -0.78 12.30 7.66
N ASP A 693 -1.09 11.64 8.78
CA ASP A 693 -0.80 10.21 9.00
C ASP A 693 -2.08 9.41 8.77
N GLU A 694 -2.10 8.57 7.73
CA GLU A 694 -3.30 7.84 7.32
C GLU A 694 -3.70 6.74 8.31
N LEU A 695 -2.93 6.51 9.39
CA LEU A 695 -3.35 5.67 10.50
C LEU A 695 -4.23 6.42 11.53
N VAL A 696 -4.30 7.76 11.45
CA VAL A 696 -4.95 8.61 12.44
C VAL A 696 -6.15 9.32 11.81
N GLY A 697 -7.33 9.11 12.37
CA GLY A 697 -8.59 9.74 11.94
C GLY A 697 -9.55 8.77 11.26
N PRO A 698 -10.80 9.21 10.99
CA PRO A 698 -11.77 8.42 10.25
C PRO A 698 -11.39 8.30 8.75
N VAL A 699 -11.88 7.22 8.11
CA VAL A 699 -11.51 6.82 6.73
C VAL A 699 -11.83 7.90 5.67
N ASP A 700 -12.78 8.77 5.97
CA ASP A 700 -13.22 9.90 5.15
C ASP A 700 -12.19 11.05 5.10
N THR A 701 -11.44 11.27 6.18
CA THR A 701 -10.63 12.47 6.41
C THR A 701 -9.14 12.21 6.55
N GLN A 702 -8.72 10.95 6.69
CA GLN A 702 -7.31 10.57 6.88
C GLN A 702 -6.39 10.82 5.65
N SER A 703 -6.91 11.24 4.50
CA SER A 703 -6.12 11.56 3.30
C SER A 703 -6.77 12.66 2.46
N VAL A 704 -5.96 13.39 1.70
CA VAL A 704 -6.46 14.37 0.73
C VAL A 704 -6.94 13.64 -0.53
N TYR A 705 -8.13 14.00 -1.01
CA TYR A 705 -8.66 13.52 -2.29
C TYR A 705 -8.88 14.70 -3.25
N THR A 706 -8.41 14.54 -4.49
CA THR A 706 -8.60 15.46 -5.61
C THR A 706 -9.55 14.86 -6.65
N THR A 707 -10.01 15.66 -7.60
CA THR A 707 -10.94 15.23 -8.65
C THR A 707 -10.23 15.20 -9.99
N ILE A 708 -10.07 14.01 -10.56
CA ILE A 708 -9.47 13.78 -11.88
C ILE A 708 -10.55 13.55 -12.93
N ARG A 709 -10.23 13.79 -14.21
CA ARG A 709 -11.10 13.40 -15.33
C ARG A 709 -11.16 11.87 -15.41
N ASN A 710 -12.32 11.34 -15.74
CA ASN A 710 -12.47 9.91 -16.01
C ASN A 710 -12.09 9.60 -17.48
N PRO A 711 -11.03 8.83 -17.75
CA PRO A 711 -10.65 8.46 -19.11
C PRO A 711 -11.65 7.51 -19.81
N LEU A 712 -12.60 6.93 -19.08
CA LEU A 712 -13.66 6.09 -19.66
C LEU A 712 -14.90 6.87 -20.11
N ALA A 713 -15.08 8.11 -19.63
CA ALA A 713 -16.18 8.98 -20.03
C ALA A 713 -15.96 9.63 -21.42
N ASP A 714 -14.74 9.51 -21.96
CA ASP A 714 -14.30 10.08 -23.23
C ASP A 714 -14.53 9.16 -24.46
#